data_AF-A0A1I7SR27-F1
#
_entry.id   AF-A0A1I7SR27-F1
#
_cell.length_a   1.000
_cell.length_b   1.000
_cell.length_c   1.000
_cell.angle_alpha   90.00
_cell.angle_beta   90.00
_cell.angle_gamma   90.00
#
_symmetry.space_group_name_H-M   'P 1'
#
loop_
_entity.id
_entity.type
_entity.pdbx_description
1 polymer ?
#
loop_
_entity_poly.entity_id
_entity_poly.type
_entity_poly.pdbx_seq_one_letter_code
_entity_poly.pdbx_strand_id
1 'polypeptide(L)'
;MFFQTLKYCDYLHGRWHFQEIRAIFLRRYKLRYVALELFLSSRTAVMFAFPSQDLVKAVVDHLPRVGVGVKYGLPQSRKTSLMLPRQLFKHSDMPQKWQRREISNFDYLMFLNTIAGRTYNDLNQYPIFPWILANYDTENLDLSEASNFRDLSKPIGALSESRRKHFQERFNNWDEDSVPAFHYGTHYSTQSFTLNWLFRLEPFTTYFLNLQNGKFDQADRLFHSISEAWQQCQRDSHNVKELIPELFYLPEMFYNQNGYSLGTRTDGQTVSDVVLPKWAKSAEHFITIHRQCLESDLVSCQLNQWIDLIFGYKQRGPEAVRSTNVFYYLTYEGAVNLEAIENPETRKSIEEQILHFGQTPVQLMTDPHPPRHSVMTISPLMFQPSRDDLCMLMKFISNSAVVHLSANTFPQLVNPTVISVAQNLVFAMNRWNPATTQQNNATPRIGQSLPVDKNSESANTNDLPLTVDPLLAVGNPSHPPPKRHLGDAFDQRLQITSFNFVTSVDSKSIIACGYPDYSFRVIDAESATVKQVVYGHGDVVTCLARSESALYADFYVASGSFDCTVVLWHFNQHTQQIAGEYNQPGEAPAPRAILTGHDSEITAIAVSAEHGLVVSGAQDGTVLMHTTNGDLLRSLVCLELNPNHKGPMPPASNILLSRDGFVAVLYGQEYFVAYTTTGNQLNRPAHKSTDKILCATLSRDGEYIVVGTENGKISIIRLSSLQMLYTFQQTDSAIRCVAVSNNQRYILGGLESGAVVVFNVDFNKYHYEYKKRYGHL
;
A
#
# COMPACT_ATOMS: atom_id res chain seq x y z
N MET A 1 -22.98 13.78 24.98
CA MET A 1 -22.27 14.19 23.75
C MET A 1 -20.79 14.47 23.99
N PHE A 2 -20.36 15.57 24.64
CA PHE A 2 -18.93 15.83 24.86
C PHE A 2 -18.17 14.69 25.57
N PHE A 3 -18.74 14.13 26.65
CA PHE A 3 -18.15 12.97 27.33
C PHE A 3 -18.09 11.69 26.49
N GLN A 4 -18.95 11.54 25.47
CA GLN A 4 -18.88 10.42 24.53
C GLN A 4 -17.76 10.64 23.51
N THR A 5 -17.57 11.87 23.05
CA THR A 5 -16.43 12.27 22.20
C THR A 5 -15.10 11.94 22.89
N LEU A 6 -14.98 12.22 24.19
CA LEU A 6 -13.77 11.91 24.97
C LEU A 6 -13.41 10.41 25.01
N LYS A 7 -14.36 9.50 24.81
CA LYS A 7 -14.08 8.05 24.78
C LYS A 7 -13.25 7.64 23.57
N TYR A 8 -13.32 8.41 22.49
CA TYR A 8 -12.55 8.21 21.26
C TYR A 8 -11.30 9.08 21.20
N CYS A 9 -11.04 9.89 22.23
CA CYS A 9 -9.77 10.58 22.37
C CYS A 9 -8.72 9.59 22.88
N ASP A 10 -8.00 9.00 21.95
CA ASP A 10 -6.85 8.18 22.28
C ASP A 10 -5.79 9.03 23.00
N TYR A 11 -5.12 8.41 23.98
CA TYR A 11 -3.92 8.94 24.61
C TYR A 11 -4.05 10.23 25.44
N LEU A 12 -5.21 10.51 26.06
CA LEU A 12 -5.35 11.57 27.07
C LEU A 12 -4.28 11.49 28.19
N HIS A 13 -3.91 10.26 28.55
CA HIS A 13 -2.80 9.95 29.45
C HIS A 13 -1.77 9.05 28.75
N GLY A 14 -1.43 9.40 27.50
CA GLY A 14 -0.52 8.63 26.67
C GLY A 14 0.93 8.61 27.18
N ARG A 15 1.58 7.47 27.00
CA ARG A 15 3.02 7.30 27.17
C ARG A 15 3.57 6.65 25.91
N TRP A 16 4.62 7.24 25.35
CA TRP A 16 5.28 6.74 24.14
C TRP A 16 6.76 6.54 24.40
N HIS A 17 7.27 5.37 24.04
CA HIS A 17 8.69 5.11 24.15
C HIS A 17 9.42 5.73 22.96
N PHE A 18 10.59 6.34 23.20
CA PHE A 18 11.33 7.00 22.11
C PHE A 18 11.72 6.04 20.99
N GLN A 19 11.92 4.77 21.30
CA GLN A 19 12.21 3.72 20.33
C GLN A 19 11.05 3.42 19.38
N GLU A 20 9.81 3.82 19.72
CA GLU A 20 8.62 3.62 18.89
C GLU A 20 8.42 4.77 17.91
N ILE A 21 9.01 5.93 18.16
CA ILE A 21 8.87 7.09 17.28
C ILE A 21 9.64 6.81 15.98
N ARG A 22 8.96 6.93 14.83
CA ARG A 22 9.51 6.65 13.49
C ARG A 22 9.65 7.91 12.64
N ALA A 23 8.83 8.92 12.86
CA ALA A 23 8.93 10.22 12.20
C ALA A 23 8.35 11.34 13.06
N ILE A 24 8.89 12.55 12.90
CA ILE A 24 8.48 13.76 13.60
C ILE A 24 8.35 14.87 12.56
N PHE A 25 7.17 15.47 12.47
CA PHE A 25 6.89 16.55 11.54
C PHE A 25 6.54 17.84 12.27
N LEU A 26 7.12 18.94 11.82
CA LEU A 26 6.60 20.27 12.08
C LEU A 26 5.22 20.44 11.43
N ARG A 27 4.24 20.87 12.22
CA ARG A 27 2.85 21.10 11.79
C ARG A 27 2.40 22.51 12.11
N ARG A 28 1.32 22.89 11.42
CA ARG A 28 0.60 24.11 11.71
C ARG A 28 -0.62 23.80 12.58
N TYR A 29 -0.95 24.70 13.49
CA TYR A 29 -2.23 24.72 14.18
C TYR A 29 -2.75 26.15 14.14
N LYS A 30 -4.00 26.34 13.68
CA LYS A 30 -4.56 27.67 13.36
C LYS A 30 -3.61 28.48 12.46
N LEU A 31 -3.11 27.86 11.39
CA LEU A 31 -2.16 28.44 10.41
C LEU A 31 -0.79 28.90 10.97
N ARG A 32 -0.41 28.54 12.21
CA ARG A 32 0.89 28.88 12.81
C ARG A 32 1.75 27.63 13.05
N TYR A 33 3.06 27.70 12.82
CA TYR A 33 4.02 26.59 13.06
C TYR A 33 4.31 26.36 14.54
N VAL A 34 3.26 26.02 15.28
CA VAL A 34 3.30 25.78 16.72
C VAL A 34 2.85 24.37 17.07
N ALA A 35 2.89 23.43 16.13
CA ALA A 35 2.49 22.06 16.38
C ALA A 35 3.55 21.05 15.90
N LEU A 36 3.53 19.86 16.51
CA LEU A 36 4.31 18.70 16.11
C LEU A 36 3.41 17.50 15.95
N GLU A 37 3.74 16.63 15.00
CA GLU A 37 3.09 15.34 14.85
C GLU A 37 4.13 14.23 14.90
N LEU A 38 3.88 13.25 15.79
CA LEU A 38 4.73 12.09 16.01
C LEU A 38 4.07 10.87 15.37
N PHE A 39 4.79 10.17 14.50
CA PHE A 39 4.35 8.91 13.92
C PHE A 39 5.08 7.75 14.59
N LEU A 40 4.32 6.75 15.02
CA LEU A 40 4.79 5.63 15.82
C LEU A 40 4.98 4.37 14.97
N SER A 41 5.68 3.38 15.51
CA SER A 41 5.87 2.06 14.89
C SER A 41 4.56 1.29 14.73
N SER A 42 3.55 1.58 15.56
CA SER A 42 2.18 1.07 15.47
C SER A 42 1.37 1.69 14.31
N ARG A 43 1.97 2.58 13.51
CA ARG A 43 1.30 3.37 12.46
C ARG A 43 0.25 4.36 12.96
N THR A 44 0.07 4.50 14.28
CA THR A 44 -0.69 5.59 14.86
C THR A 44 0.13 6.88 14.86
N ALA A 45 -0.56 8.02 14.85
CA ALA A 45 0.07 9.34 14.88
C ALA A 45 -0.58 10.21 15.95
N VAL A 46 0.20 11.01 16.63
CA VAL A 46 -0.28 11.90 17.70
C VAL A 46 0.22 13.31 17.43
N MET A 47 -0.70 14.27 17.49
CA MET A 47 -0.42 15.68 17.23
C MET A 47 -0.50 16.49 18.53
N PHE A 48 0.51 17.34 18.75
CA PHE A 48 0.57 18.28 19.87
C PHE A 48 0.63 19.71 19.34
N ALA A 49 -0.18 20.59 19.91
CA ALA A 49 -0.08 22.03 19.71
C ALA A 49 0.56 22.69 20.94
N PHE A 50 1.45 23.64 20.69
CA PHE A 50 2.25 24.34 21.69
C PHE A 50 1.94 25.85 21.66
N PRO A 51 2.26 26.60 22.73
CA PRO A 51 2.05 28.04 22.76
C PRO A 51 2.94 28.84 21.80
N SER A 52 4.17 28.36 21.52
CA SER A 52 5.15 29.10 20.72
C SER A 52 6.03 28.18 19.86
N GLN A 53 6.60 28.76 18.80
CA GLN A 53 7.52 28.05 17.90
C GLN A 53 8.86 27.71 18.58
N ASP A 54 9.31 28.52 19.55
CA ASP A 54 10.55 28.23 20.27
C ASP A 54 10.40 27.03 21.21
N LEU A 55 9.22 26.82 21.79
CA LEU A 55 8.94 25.60 22.54
C LEU A 55 8.94 24.38 21.63
N VAL A 56 8.40 24.48 20.41
CA VAL A 56 8.46 23.41 19.41
C VAL A 56 9.91 23.00 19.13
N LYS A 57 10.81 23.96 18.92
CA LYS A 57 12.24 23.67 18.71
C LYS A 57 12.85 22.97 19.93
N ALA A 58 12.60 23.50 21.13
CA ALA A 58 13.10 22.93 22.38
C ALA A 58 12.61 21.48 22.60
N VAL A 59 11.35 21.16 22.25
CA VAL A 59 10.82 19.80 22.31
C VAL A 59 11.51 18.88 21.31
N VAL A 60 11.70 19.30 20.07
CA VAL A 60 12.41 18.49 19.05
C VAL A 60 13.86 18.20 19.45
N ASP A 61 14.52 19.11 20.16
CA ASP A 61 15.89 18.90 20.65
C ASP A 61 15.99 17.73 21.66
N HIS A 62 14.93 17.45 22.39
CA HIS A 62 14.83 16.35 23.35
C HIS A 62 14.30 15.04 22.72
N LEU A 63 13.69 15.11 21.53
CA LEU A 63 13.15 13.95 20.82
C LEU A 63 14.24 13.16 20.06
N PRO A 64 13.98 11.88 19.72
CA PRO A 64 14.89 11.04 18.97
C PRO A 64 15.14 11.59 17.56
N ARG A 65 16.34 11.31 17.01
CA ARG A 65 16.81 11.85 15.73
C ARG A 65 16.25 11.08 14.53
N VAL A 66 14.94 11.02 14.40
CA VAL A 66 14.27 10.22 13.35
C VAL A 66 13.94 11.02 12.09
N GLY A 67 14.05 12.35 12.12
CA GLY A 67 13.67 13.21 11.01
C GLY A 67 12.19 13.06 10.66
N VAL A 68 11.89 13.05 9.36
CA VAL A 68 10.54 12.79 8.82
C VAL A 68 10.36 11.33 8.38
N GLY A 69 11.14 10.42 8.96
CA GLY A 69 11.17 9.01 8.60
C GLY A 69 11.96 8.71 7.32
N VAL A 70 12.06 7.42 6.98
CA VAL A 70 12.86 6.92 5.84
C VAL A 70 12.11 6.96 4.50
N LYS A 71 10.78 7.10 4.52
CA LYS A 71 9.92 6.94 3.33
C LYS A 71 10.19 7.98 2.24
N TYR A 72 10.62 9.19 2.61
CA TYR A 72 10.70 10.34 1.70
C TYR A 72 12.10 10.64 1.15
N GLY A 73 13.06 9.72 1.31
CA GLY A 73 14.43 9.89 0.81
C GLY A 73 15.20 11.03 1.49
N LEU A 74 14.76 11.46 2.67
CA LEU A 74 15.36 12.56 3.42
C LEU A 74 16.23 12.05 4.59
N PRO A 75 17.30 12.77 4.96
CA PRO A 75 18.14 12.40 6.10
C PRO A 75 17.34 12.39 7.42
N GLN A 76 17.57 11.39 8.26
CA GLN A 76 16.98 11.29 9.59
C GLN A 76 17.72 12.20 10.58
N SER A 77 17.31 13.46 10.65
CA SER A 77 17.91 14.46 11.54
C SER A 77 16.85 15.37 12.15
N ARG A 78 17.12 15.93 13.34
CA ARG A 78 16.24 16.93 13.98
C ARG A 78 16.04 18.17 13.11
N LYS A 79 17.08 18.55 12.35
CA LYS A 79 16.98 19.63 11.36
C LYS A 79 15.91 19.32 10.32
N THR A 80 15.85 18.08 9.85
CA THR A 80 14.84 17.62 8.88
C THR A 80 13.43 17.69 9.49
N SER A 81 13.25 17.34 10.77
CA SER A 81 11.94 17.45 11.46
C SER A 81 11.43 18.89 11.56
N LEU A 82 12.32 19.87 11.60
CA LEU A 82 12.01 21.31 11.66
C LEU A 82 11.99 22.00 10.29
N MET A 83 12.22 21.27 9.20
CA MET A 83 12.18 21.86 7.86
C MET A 83 10.77 22.31 7.51
N LEU A 84 10.68 23.45 6.80
CA LEU A 84 9.42 23.93 6.26
C LEU A 84 8.95 23.03 5.10
N PRO A 85 7.65 22.92 4.83
CA PRO A 85 7.11 22.08 3.76
C PRO A 85 7.76 22.26 2.38
N ARG A 86 8.08 23.51 1.99
CA ARG A 86 8.79 23.80 0.74
C ARG A 86 10.19 23.16 0.69
N GLN A 87 10.90 23.14 1.81
CA GLN A 87 12.22 22.52 1.91
C GLN A 87 12.11 21.00 1.85
N LEU A 88 11.12 20.42 2.54
CA LEU A 88 10.85 18.97 2.48
C LEU A 88 10.53 18.52 1.05
N PHE A 89 9.67 19.26 0.34
CA PHE A 89 9.36 18.96 -1.07
C PHE A 89 10.60 19.01 -1.95
N LYS A 90 11.38 20.10 -1.85
CA LYS A 90 12.56 20.33 -2.70
C LYS A 90 13.66 19.28 -2.53
N HIS A 91 13.84 18.75 -1.33
CA HIS A 91 14.90 17.77 -1.03
C HIS A 91 14.45 16.31 -1.10
N SER A 92 13.15 16.05 -1.25
CA SER A 92 12.59 14.70 -1.39
C SER A 92 12.82 14.14 -2.79
N ASP A 93 12.98 12.82 -2.88
CA ASP A 93 13.06 12.08 -4.16
C ASP A 93 11.70 11.56 -4.66
N MET A 94 10.62 11.82 -3.90
CA MET A 94 9.27 11.36 -4.21
C MET A 94 8.72 11.91 -5.53
N PRO A 95 8.92 13.19 -5.91
CA PRO A 95 8.47 13.69 -7.21
C PRO A 95 9.07 12.90 -8.38
N GLN A 96 10.37 12.58 -8.33
CA GLN A 96 11.05 11.82 -9.38
C GLN A 96 10.58 10.36 -9.41
N LYS A 97 10.37 9.74 -8.23
CA LYS A 97 9.78 8.40 -8.11
C LYS A 97 8.38 8.34 -8.73
N TRP A 98 7.55 9.35 -8.47
CA TRP A 98 6.21 9.44 -9.04
C TRP A 98 6.25 9.60 -10.56
N GLN A 99 7.11 10.47 -11.08
CA GLN A 99 7.32 10.63 -12.52
C GLN A 99 7.75 9.34 -13.19
N ARG A 100 8.62 8.54 -12.54
CA ARG A 100 9.08 7.23 -13.01
C ARG A 100 8.10 6.08 -12.73
N ARG A 101 6.91 6.37 -12.18
CA ARG A 101 5.88 5.39 -11.79
C ARG A 101 6.37 4.34 -10.77
N GLU A 102 7.36 4.69 -9.96
CA GLU A 102 7.81 3.87 -8.83
C GLU A 102 6.85 3.96 -7.62
N ILE A 103 6.04 5.04 -7.57
CA ILE A 103 4.94 5.23 -6.62
C ILE A 103 3.67 5.61 -7.37
N SER A 104 2.51 5.21 -6.82
CA SER A 104 1.17 5.46 -7.37
C SER A 104 0.78 6.94 -7.31
N ASN A 105 -0.26 7.34 -8.03
CA ASN A 105 -0.85 8.68 -7.90
C ASN A 105 -1.41 8.88 -6.50
N PHE A 106 -2.07 7.88 -5.93
CA PHE A 106 -2.58 7.90 -4.57
C PHE A 106 -1.47 8.15 -3.53
N ASP A 107 -0.38 7.38 -3.59
CA ASP A 107 0.75 7.54 -2.67
C ASP A 107 1.39 8.92 -2.79
N TYR A 108 1.48 9.43 -4.02
CA TYR A 108 2.03 10.76 -4.27
C TYR A 108 1.13 11.86 -3.71
N LEU A 109 -0.18 11.75 -3.88
CA LEU A 109 -1.15 12.67 -3.27
C LEU A 109 -1.10 12.61 -1.74
N MET A 110 -0.98 11.42 -1.15
CA MET A 110 -0.79 11.27 0.30
C MET A 110 0.52 11.91 0.77
N PHE A 111 1.61 11.74 0.01
CA PHE A 111 2.87 12.42 0.28
C PHE A 111 2.71 13.94 0.26
N LEU A 112 2.15 14.52 -0.80
CA LEU A 112 1.92 15.97 -0.94
C LEU A 112 1.09 16.53 0.22
N ASN A 113 -0.01 15.85 0.58
CA ASN A 113 -0.83 16.20 1.72
C ASN A 113 -0.01 16.20 3.03
N THR A 114 0.73 15.12 3.29
CA THR A 114 1.53 14.96 4.52
C THR A 114 2.60 16.05 4.66
N ILE A 115 3.33 16.35 3.58
CA ILE A 115 4.37 17.39 3.64
C ILE A 115 3.77 18.79 3.69
N ALA A 116 2.59 19.03 3.10
CA ALA A 116 1.86 20.30 3.20
C ALA A 116 1.21 20.52 4.59
N GLY A 117 1.43 19.59 5.53
CA GLY A 117 0.97 19.68 6.91
C GLY A 117 -0.47 19.19 7.12
N ARG A 118 -1.05 18.46 6.15
CA ARG A 118 -2.35 17.82 6.33
C ARG A 118 -2.23 16.57 7.20
N THR A 119 -3.26 16.30 7.99
CA THR A 119 -3.27 15.23 8.99
C THR A 119 -4.68 14.73 9.28
N TYR A 120 -4.80 13.48 9.72
CA TYR A 120 -6.02 12.90 10.25
C TYR A 120 -6.35 13.36 11.69
N ASN A 121 -5.37 13.89 12.43
CA ASN A 121 -5.54 14.36 13.81
C ASN A 121 -6.24 15.72 13.91
N ASP A 122 -6.24 16.51 12.84
CA ASP A 122 -6.98 17.77 12.75
C ASP A 122 -7.89 17.75 11.52
N LEU A 123 -9.20 17.58 11.75
CA LEU A 123 -10.21 17.50 10.70
C LEU A 123 -10.31 18.79 9.87
N ASN A 124 -9.82 19.94 10.36
CA ASN A 124 -9.77 21.19 9.59
C ASN A 124 -8.57 21.24 8.64
N GLN A 125 -7.60 20.34 8.83
CA GLN A 125 -6.45 20.13 7.98
C GLN A 125 -6.45 18.72 7.39
N TYR A 126 -7.64 18.18 7.09
CA TYR A 126 -7.78 16.85 6.51
C TYR A 126 -7.10 16.74 5.14
N PRO A 127 -6.55 15.58 4.76
CA PRO A 127 -6.01 15.35 3.42
C PRO A 127 -7.06 15.57 2.31
N ILE A 128 -6.61 16.04 1.16
CA ILE A 128 -7.45 16.47 0.04
C ILE A 128 -7.10 15.67 -1.21
N PHE A 129 -8.13 15.16 -1.89
CA PHE A 129 -8.04 14.45 -3.15
C PHE A 129 -8.93 15.11 -4.21
N PRO A 130 -8.57 15.07 -5.49
CA PRO A 130 -9.41 15.59 -6.56
C PRO A 130 -10.66 14.71 -6.77
N TRP A 131 -11.78 15.33 -7.14
CA TRP A 131 -12.75 14.61 -7.97
C TRP A 131 -12.10 14.16 -9.27
N ILE A 132 -12.21 12.88 -9.62
CA ILE A 132 -11.62 12.31 -10.84
C ILE A 132 -12.66 12.14 -11.95
N LEU A 133 -13.84 11.62 -11.62
CA LEU A 133 -14.89 11.35 -12.58
C LEU A 133 -15.87 12.52 -12.68
N ALA A 134 -16.45 12.67 -13.88
CA ALA A 134 -17.55 13.59 -14.16
C ALA A 134 -18.88 12.87 -14.44
N ASN A 135 -18.83 11.55 -14.70
CA ASN A 135 -19.99 10.73 -15.03
C ASN A 135 -20.31 9.71 -13.93
N TYR A 136 -21.48 9.88 -13.31
CA TYR A 136 -21.99 9.01 -12.26
C TYR A 136 -23.38 8.42 -12.58
N ASP A 137 -23.89 8.62 -13.81
CA ASP A 137 -25.28 8.35 -14.16
C ASP A 137 -25.45 7.19 -15.16
N THR A 138 -24.38 6.82 -15.90
CA THR A 138 -24.41 5.74 -16.89
C THR A 138 -24.32 4.34 -16.27
N GLU A 139 -24.88 3.34 -16.96
CA GLU A 139 -24.81 1.93 -16.53
C GLU A 139 -23.43 1.31 -16.72
N ASN A 140 -22.69 1.77 -17.72
CA ASN A 140 -21.31 1.35 -17.98
C ASN A 140 -20.42 2.58 -17.99
N LEU A 141 -19.26 2.48 -17.33
CA LEU A 141 -18.24 3.52 -17.32
C LEU A 141 -17.06 3.06 -18.18
N ASP A 142 -16.78 3.78 -19.26
CA ASP A 142 -15.58 3.51 -20.05
C ASP A 142 -14.42 4.43 -19.64
N LEU A 143 -13.38 3.82 -19.09
CA LEU A 143 -12.17 4.48 -18.61
C LEU A 143 -11.27 4.97 -19.76
N SER A 144 -11.56 4.58 -21.00
CA SER A 144 -10.84 5.08 -22.18
C SER A 144 -11.36 6.43 -22.69
N GLU A 145 -12.58 6.79 -22.29
CA GLU A 145 -13.28 7.97 -22.79
C GLU A 145 -13.00 9.20 -21.91
N ALA A 146 -12.34 10.22 -22.47
CA ALA A 146 -11.94 11.42 -21.73
C ALA A 146 -13.14 12.24 -21.19
N SER A 147 -14.33 12.13 -21.79
CA SER A 147 -15.55 12.83 -21.34
C SER A 147 -16.02 12.37 -19.95
N ASN A 148 -15.66 11.15 -19.54
CA ASN A 148 -16.00 10.60 -18.23
C ASN A 148 -15.13 11.17 -17.09
N PHE A 149 -14.05 11.89 -17.43
CA PHE A 149 -13.09 12.45 -16.47
C PHE A 149 -13.29 13.95 -16.28
N ARG A 150 -13.01 14.42 -15.07
CA ARG A 150 -12.93 15.84 -14.76
C ARG A 150 -11.68 16.45 -15.39
N ASP A 151 -11.82 17.68 -15.90
CA ASP A 151 -10.68 18.55 -16.19
C ASP A 151 -9.91 18.93 -14.91
N LEU A 152 -8.77 18.28 -14.70
CA LEU A 152 -7.90 18.48 -13.53
C LEU A 152 -7.13 19.81 -13.56
N SER A 153 -7.14 20.54 -14.68
CA SER A 153 -6.50 21.84 -14.78
C SER A 153 -7.31 22.98 -14.14
N LYS A 154 -8.57 22.71 -13.75
CA LYS A 154 -9.53 23.69 -13.24
C LYS A 154 -10.01 23.34 -11.82
N PRO A 155 -10.18 24.34 -10.93
CA PRO A 155 -10.84 24.12 -9.64
C PRO A 155 -12.33 23.82 -9.85
N ILE A 156 -12.99 23.24 -8.83
CA ILE A 156 -14.41 22.83 -8.90
C ILE A 156 -15.27 23.97 -9.45
N GLY A 157 -15.15 25.16 -8.86
CA GLY A 157 -15.96 26.32 -9.21
C GLY A 157 -15.84 26.77 -10.68
N ALA A 158 -14.76 26.39 -11.36
CA ALA A 158 -14.46 26.79 -12.74
C ALA A 158 -14.74 25.70 -13.79
N LEU A 159 -15.25 24.53 -13.40
CA LEU A 159 -15.57 23.44 -14.32
C LEU A 159 -16.70 23.81 -15.30
N SER A 160 -17.78 24.41 -14.77
CA SER A 160 -18.85 24.98 -15.58
C SER A 160 -18.51 26.40 -16.01
N GLU A 161 -18.63 26.69 -17.30
CA GLU A 161 -18.32 28.00 -17.86
C GLU A 161 -19.24 29.11 -17.31
N SER A 162 -20.53 28.82 -17.11
CA SER A 162 -21.48 29.80 -16.54
C SER A 162 -21.08 30.18 -15.11
N ARG A 163 -20.68 29.18 -14.32
CA ARG A 163 -20.28 29.39 -12.94
C ARG A 163 -18.91 30.05 -12.81
N ARG A 164 -17.99 29.70 -13.71
CA ARG A 164 -16.69 30.37 -13.83
C ARG A 164 -16.87 31.87 -14.02
N LYS A 165 -17.76 32.29 -14.94
CA LYS A 165 -18.09 33.70 -15.17
C LYS A 165 -18.67 34.37 -13.92
N HIS A 166 -19.63 33.72 -13.25
CA HIS A 166 -20.21 34.25 -12.00
C HIS A 166 -19.14 34.55 -10.94
N PHE A 167 -18.19 33.63 -10.72
CA PHE A 167 -17.13 33.85 -9.75
C PHE A 167 -16.11 34.91 -10.21
N GLN A 168 -15.82 35.00 -11.50
CA GLN A 168 -14.97 36.05 -12.06
C GLN A 168 -15.62 37.43 -11.90
N GLU A 169 -16.92 37.55 -12.16
CA GLU A 169 -17.69 38.79 -11.95
C GLU A 169 -17.68 39.20 -10.48
N ARG A 170 -17.90 38.24 -9.56
CA ARG A 170 -17.77 38.48 -8.11
C ARG A 170 -16.39 39.03 -7.73
N PHE A 171 -15.32 38.45 -8.28
CA PHE A 171 -13.96 38.88 -8.01
C PHE A 171 -13.66 40.27 -8.59
N ASN A 172 -14.11 40.54 -9.82
CA ASN A 172 -13.83 41.78 -10.52
C ASN A 172 -14.63 42.98 -9.99
N ASN A 173 -15.85 42.73 -9.48
CA ASN A 173 -16.74 43.76 -8.93
C ASN A 173 -16.64 43.85 -7.39
N TRP A 174 -15.50 43.46 -6.82
CA TRP A 174 -15.30 43.44 -5.38
C TRP A 174 -14.87 44.82 -4.88
N ASP A 175 -15.79 45.51 -4.20
CA ASP A 175 -15.62 46.92 -3.79
C ASP A 175 -15.34 47.11 -2.28
N GLU A 176 -15.05 46.03 -1.53
CA GLU A 176 -14.73 46.13 -0.10
C GLU A 176 -13.23 46.33 0.15
N ASP A 177 -12.84 47.49 0.71
CA ASP A 177 -11.42 47.81 1.01
C ASP A 177 -10.81 46.94 2.13
N SER A 178 -11.63 46.46 3.06
CA SER A 178 -11.16 45.72 4.25
C SER A 178 -10.87 44.25 3.99
N VAL A 179 -11.40 43.69 2.90
CA VAL A 179 -11.33 42.26 2.56
C VAL A 179 -10.81 42.14 1.13
N PRO A 180 -9.69 41.44 0.89
CA PRO A 180 -9.21 41.22 -0.47
C PRO A 180 -10.24 40.46 -1.33
N ALA A 181 -10.32 40.78 -2.61
CA ALA A 181 -11.19 40.09 -3.56
C ALA A 181 -10.95 38.58 -3.59
N PHE A 182 -12.03 37.80 -3.71
CA PHE A 182 -11.98 36.34 -3.75
C PHE A 182 -13.07 35.76 -4.66
N HIS A 183 -12.80 34.58 -5.21
CA HIS A 183 -13.78 33.81 -5.97
C HIS A 183 -14.70 33.04 -5.04
N TYR A 184 -14.13 32.36 -4.03
CA TYR A 184 -14.86 31.41 -3.18
C TYR A 184 -14.87 31.82 -1.71
N GLY A 185 -16.08 31.99 -1.15
CA GLY A 185 -16.27 32.19 0.29
C GLY A 185 -16.25 30.88 1.09
N THR A 186 -16.50 29.74 0.42
CA THR A 186 -16.39 28.39 1.00
C THR A 186 -15.08 27.76 0.54
N HIS A 187 -14.42 27.01 1.44
CA HIS A 187 -13.19 26.29 1.14
C HIS A 187 -13.47 24.85 0.68
N TYR A 188 -12.61 24.26 -0.15
CA TYR A 188 -12.80 22.89 -0.67
C TYR A 188 -12.60 21.78 0.37
N SER A 189 -12.08 22.10 1.57
CA SER A 189 -11.79 21.16 2.65
C SER A 189 -12.10 21.81 3.99
N THR A 190 -13.02 21.21 4.75
CA THR A 190 -13.46 21.67 6.06
C THR A 190 -13.78 20.46 6.93
N GLN A 191 -13.71 20.61 8.26
CA GLN A 191 -14.14 19.56 9.18
C GLN A 191 -15.58 19.12 8.92
N SER A 192 -16.48 20.06 8.61
CA SER A 192 -17.88 19.76 8.30
C SER A 192 -18.02 18.86 7.08
N PHE A 193 -17.23 19.08 6.03
CA PHE A 193 -17.24 18.20 4.85
C PHE A 193 -16.66 16.82 5.15
N THR A 194 -15.54 16.74 5.87
CA THR A 194 -14.96 15.46 6.29
C THR A 194 -15.95 14.64 7.11
N LEU A 195 -16.62 15.25 8.09
CA LEU A 195 -17.63 14.56 8.89
C LEU A 195 -18.85 14.18 8.05
N ASN A 196 -19.30 15.04 7.13
CA ASN A 196 -20.42 14.72 6.24
C ASN A 196 -20.10 13.54 5.29
N TRP A 197 -18.84 13.36 4.89
CA TRP A 197 -18.42 12.17 4.14
C TRP A 197 -18.42 10.90 5.01
N LEU A 198 -17.95 10.99 6.26
CA LEU A 198 -17.60 9.82 7.09
C LEU A 198 -18.59 9.50 8.21
N PHE A 199 -19.69 10.24 8.40
CA PHE A 199 -20.57 10.09 9.57
C PHE A 199 -21.20 8.70 9.73
N ARG A 200 -21.13 7.81 8.74
CA ARG A 200 -21.58 6.40 8.86
C ARG A 200 -20.60 5.51 9.64
N LEU A 201 -19.40 6.01 9.91
CA LEU A 201 -18.35 5.31 10.64
C LEU A 201 -18.11 5.97 12.01
N GLU A 202 -17.94 5.16 13.06
CA GLU A 202 -17.39 5.66 14.31
C GLU A 202 -15.87 5.85 14.17
N PRO A 203 -15.27 6.88 14.80
CA PRO A 203 -15.87 7.84 15.74
C PRO A 203 -16.54 9.06 15.08
N PHE A 204 -16.55 9.14 13.74
CA PHE A 204 -17.03 10.31 13.01
C PHE A 204 -18.53 10.56 13.20
N THR A 205 -19.33 9.52 13.40
CA THR A 205 -20.75 9.66 13.80
C THR A 205 -20.87 10.46 15.10
N THR A 206 -20.14 10.06 16.13
CA THR A 206 -20.14 10.75 17.43
C THR A 206 -19.69 12.21 17.29
N TYR A 207 -18.69 12.48 16.44
CA TYR A 207 -18.21 13.84 16.17
C TYR A 207 -19.24 14.68 15.40
N PHE A 208 -19.89 14.09 14.40
CA PHE A 208 -20.93 14.73 13.60
C PHE A 208 -22.13 15.12 14.47
N LEU A 209 -22.62 14.20 15.30
CA LEU A 209 -23.72 14.45 16.23
C LEU A 209 -23.33 15.51 17.27
N ASN A 210 -22.07 15.57 17.72
CA ASN A 210 -21.61 16.59 18.66
C ASN A 210 -21.69 17.99 18.03
N LEU A 211 -21.24 18.13 16.79
CA LEU A 211 -21.32 19.37 16.02
C LEU A 211 -22.77 19.81 15.77
N GLN A 212 -23.71 18.86 15.69
CA GLN A 212 -25.14 19.10 15.45
C GLN A 212 -26.03 18.98 16.71
N ASN A 213 -25.49 19.25 17.90
CA ASN A 213 -26.25 19.30 19.15
C ASN A 213 -27.04 18.01 19.48
N GLY A 214 -26.50 16.84 19.14
CA GLY A 214 -27.06 15.53 19.52
C GLY A 214 -27.95 14.85 18.49
N LYS A 215 -28.20 15.47 17.32
CA LYS A 215 -29.07 14.91 16.29
C LYS A 215 -28.37 14.89 14.93
N PHE A 216 -28.81 13.99 14.06
CA PHE A 216 -28.42 14.05 12.65
C PHE A 216 -29.04 15.28 11.98
N ASP A 217 -28.41 15.71 10.89
CA ASP A 217 -28.90 16.81 10.07
C ASP A 217 -30.23 16.45 9.39
N GLN A 218 -30.84 17.45 8.76
CA GLN A 218 -31.92 17.23 7.82
C GLN A 218 -31.48 16.24 6.74
N ALA A 219 -32.34 15.25 6.46
CA ALA A 219 -32.06 14.15 5.55
C ALA A 219 -31.62 14.62 4.15
N ASP A 220 -32.15 15.75 3.65
CA ASP A 220 -31.79 16.32 2.35
C ASP A 220 -30.38 16.92 2.29
N ARG A 221 -29.75 17.21 3.45
CA ARG A 221 -28.38 17.73 3.56
C ARG A 221 -27.33 16.67 3.89
N LEU A 222 -27.77 15.49 4.32
CA LEU A 222 -26.88 14.37 4.58
C LEU A 222 -26.33 13.84 3.26
N PHE A 223 -25.07 13.40 3.28
CA PHE A 223 -24.51 12.68 2.15
C PHE A 223 -25.26 11.35 1.97
N HIS A 224 -26.02 11.25 0.88
CA HIS A 224 -26.80 10.06 0.54
C HIS A 224 -26.50 9.52 -0.88
N SER A 225 -25.93 10.32 -1.79
CA SER A 225 -25.67 9.90 -3.18
C SER A 225 -24.39 10.53 -3.73
N ILE A 226 -23.57 9.72 -4.42
CA ILE A 226 -22.36 10.21 -5.10
C ILE A 226 -22.72 11.13 -6.25
N SER A 227 -23.70 10.75 -7.08
CA SER A 227 -24.13 11.54 -8.24
C SER A 227 -24.69 12.90 -7.79
N GLU A 228 -25.56 12.92 -6.77
CA GLU A 228 -26.08 14.19 -6.26
C GLU A 228 -25.00 15.06 -5.61
N ALA A 229 -24.06 14.46 -4.87
CA ALA A 229 -22.94 15.21 -4.30
C ALA A 229 -22.09 15.88 -5.39
N TRP A 230 -21.81 15.19 -6.50
CA TRP A 230 -21.14 15.77 -7.66
C TRP A 230 -21.96 16.88 -8.30
N GLN A 231 -23.26 16.66 -8.55
CA GLN A 231 -24.15 17.66 -9.14
C GLN A 231 -24.28 18.92 -8.28
N GLN A 232 -24.36 18.78 -6.95
CA GLN A 232 -24.32 19.90 -6.02
C GLN A 232 -23.02 20.68 -6.14
N CYS A 233 -21.88 19.98 -6.24
CA CYS A 233 -20.57 20.61 -6.49
C CYS A 233 -20.49 21.32 -7.84
N GLN A 234 -21.38 21.05 -8.80
CA GLN A 234 -21.44 21.75 -10.11
C GLN A 234 -22.45 22.91 -10.13
N ARG A 235 -23.51 22.86 -9.31
CA ARG A 235 -24.63 23.80 -9.37
C ARG A 235 -24.61 24.84 -8.25
N ASP A 236 -24.31 24.43 -7.02
CA ASP A 236 -24.32 25.33 -5.87
C ASP A 236 -23.05 26.20 -5.84
N SER A 237 -23.23 27.50 -5.64
CA SER A 237 -22.13 28.47 -5.56
C SER A 237 -21.41 28.40 -4.20
N HIS A 238 -22.03 27.80 -3.18
CA HIS A 238 -21.43 27.61 -1.86
C HIS A 238 -20.75 26.25 -1.72
N ASN A 239 -20.83 25.38 -2.73
CA ASN A 239 -20.30 24.02 -2.68
C ASN A 239 -19.20 23.82 -3.72
N VAL A 240 -17.95 24.04 -3.28
CA VAL A 240 -16.74 23.82 -4.07
C VAL A 240 -15.85 22.72 -3.48
N LYS A 241 -16.46 21.77 -2.75
CA LYS A 241 -15.72 20.72 -2.02
C LYS A 241 -14.97 19.77 -2.96
N GLU A 242 -13.75 19.45 -2.57
CA GLU A 242 -12.98 18.36 -3.18
C GLU A 242 -13.20 17.06 -2.38
N LEU A 243 -12.62 15.96 -2.83
CA LEU A 243 -12.74 14.65 -2.20
C LEU A 243 -11.76 14.45 -1.05
N ILE A 244 -11.99 13.38 -0.29
CA ILE A 244 -11.10 12.85 0.73
C ILE A 244 -10.47 11.52 0.26
N PRO A 245 -9.32 11.10 0.81
CA PRO A 245 -8.63 9.87 0.41
C PRO A 245 -9.52 8.61 0.47
N GLU A 246 -10.45 8.56 1.43
CA GLU A 246 -11.29 7.40 1.74
C GLU A 246 -12.17 6.96 0.55
N LEU A 247 -12.53 7.89 -0.35
CA LEU A 247 -13.25 7.55 -1.59
C LEU A 247 -12.43 6.69 -2.57
N PHE A 248 -11.16 6.40 -2.27
CA PHE A 248 -10.27 5.58 -3.11
C PHE A 248 -9.77 4.30 -2.42
N TYR A 249 -10.20 4.02 -1.19
CA TYR A 249 -9.82 2.77 -0.50
C TYR A 249 -10.80 2.26 0.56
N LEU A 250 -11.77 3.05 1.05
CA LEU A 250 -12.60 2.71 2.22
C LEU A 250 -14.08 2.51 1.85
N PRO A 251 -14.51 1.29 1.46
CA PRO A 251 -15.90 1.03 1.05
C PRO A 251 -16.92 1.14 2.19
N GLU A 252 -16.51 1.01 3.45
CA GLU A 252 -17.38 0.99 4.62
C GLU A 252 -18.10 2.33 4.82
N MET A 253 -17.51 3.43 4.36
CA MET A 253 -18.12 4.76 4.47
C MET A 253 -19.47 4.86 3.73
N PHE A 254 -19.75 3.95 2.80
CA PHE A 254 -20.99 3.92 2.02
C PHE A 254 -22.09 3.07 2.65
N TYR A 255 -21.78 2.25 3.65
CA TYR A 255 -22.73 1.35 4.29
C TYR A 255 -23.18 1.88 5.65
N ASN A 256 -24.47 1.78 5.94
CA ASN A 256 -25.05 2.04 7.26
C ASN A 256 -25.02 0.75 8.11
N GLN A 257 -23.82 0.20 8.33
CA GLN A 257 -23.65 -1.06 9.07
C GLN A 257 -24.17 -0.98 10.51
N ASN A 258 -24.11 0.21 11.12
CA ASN A 258 -24.57 0.45 12.48
C ASN A 258 -26.09 0.66 12.60
N GLY A 259 -26.84 0.62 11.49
CA GLY A 259 -28.30 0.76 11.50
C GLY A 259 -28.80 2.12 11.98
N TYR A 260 -28.08 3.19 11.70
CA TYR A 260 -28.47 4.55 12.11
C TYR A 260 -29.77 4.99 11.45
N SER A 261 -30.60 5.74 12.19
CA SER A 261 -31.81 6.37 11.67
C SER A 261 -31.47 7.75 11.11
N LEU A 262 -31.32 7.83 9.78
CA LEU A 262 -30.88 9.04 9.07
C LEU A 262 -32.04 9.87 8.51
N GLY A 263 -33.28 9.48 8.81
CA GLY A 263 -34.50 10.17 8.39
C GLY A 263 -34.93 9.88 6.95
N THR A 264 -36.00 10.57 6.55
CA THR A 264 -36.61 10.49 5.21
C THR A 264 -36.53 11.86 4.56
N ARG A 265 -36.09 11.89 3.31
CA ARG A 265 -35.97 13.09 2.49
C ARG A 265 -37.33 13.63 2.06
N THR A 266 -37.33 14.85 1.56
CA THR A 266 -38.53 15.49 0.99
C THR A 266 -39.13 14.74 -0.21
N ASP A 267 -38.29 14.02 -0.95
CA ASP A 267 -38.69 13.14 -2.07
C ASP A 267 -39.29 11.79 -1.63
N GLY A 268 -39.36 11.54 -0.31
CA GLY A 268 -39.89 10.31 0.28
C GLY A 268 -38.87 9.17 0.38
N GLN A 269 -37.62 9.35 -0.08
CA GLN A 269 -36.58 8.32 0.05
C GLN A 269 -35.99 8.32 1.46
N THR A 270 -35.90 7.14 2.07
CA THR A 270 -35.22 6.96 3.35
C THR A 270 -33.71 6.95 3.15
N VAL A 271 -32.98 7.71 3.97
CA VAL A 271 -31.52 7.74 3.94
C VAL A 271 -30.98 6.55 4.73
N SER A 272 -30.13 5.75 4.11
CA SER A 272 -29.40 4.65 4.76
C SER A 272 -28.02 4.50 4.10
N ASP A 273 -27.79 3.42 3.35
CA ASP A 273 -26.63 3.25 2.49
C ASP A 273 -26.56 4.37 1.44
N VAL A 274 -25.35 4.69 1.03
CA VAL A 274 -25.12 5.68 -0.02
C VAL A 274 -25.53 5.10 -1.36
N VAL A 275 -26.35 5.86 -2.10
CA VAL A 275 -26.71 5.56 -3.48
C VAL A 275 -25.47 5.70 -4.35
N LEU A 276 -25.00 4.57 -4.85
CA LEU A 276 -23.85 4.47 -5.72
C LEU A 276 -24.24 4.75 -7.19
N PRO A 277 -23.26 5.12 -8.04
CA PRO A 277 -23.46 5.21 -9.49
C PRO A 277 -23.97 3.89 -10.08
N LYS A 278 -24.74 3.94 -11.17
CA LYS A 278 -25.36 2.74 -11.76
C LYS A 278 -24.35 1.67 -12.22
N TRP A 279 -23.15 2.09 -12.62
CA TRP A 279 -22.06 1.20 -13.01
C TRP A 279 -21.40 0.47 -11.83
N ALA A 280 -21.59 0.96 -10.60
CA ALA A 280 -21.07 0.33 -9.40
C ALA A 280 -22.06 -0.73 -8.88
N LYS A 281 -21.57 -1.96 -8.68
CA LYS A 281 -22.39 -3.09 -8.22
C LYS A 281 -22.44 -3.21 -6.70
N SER A 282 -21.38 -2.72 -6.06
CA SER A 282 -21.20 -2.64 -4.62
C SER A 282 -20.26 -1.48 -4.31
N ALA A 283 -20.10 -1.14 -3.03
CA ALA A 283 -19.21 -0.06 -2.64
C ALA A 283 -17.73 -0.44 -2.85
N GLU A 284 -17.38 -1.72 -2.70
CA GLU A 284 -16.06 -2.25 -3.06
C GLU A 284 -15.80 -2.15 -4.56
N HIS A 285 -16.81 -2.43 -5.40
CA HIS A 285 -16.68 -2.24 -6.85
C HIS A 285 -16.50 -0.76 -7.21
N PHE A 286 -17.23 0.13 -6.52
CA PHE A 286 -17.05 1.58 -6.66
C PHE A 286 -15.62 2.01 -6.33
N ILE A 287 -15.11 1.64 -5.15
CA ILE A 287 -13.73 1.96 -4.72
C ILE A 287 -12.70 1.41 -5.70
N THR A 288 -12.86 0.17 -6.15
CA THR A 288 -11.94 -0.48 -7.09
C THR A 288 -11.86 0.30 -8.40
N ILE A 289 -13.01 0.64 -9.01
CA ILE A 289 -13.05 1.42 -10.24
C ILE A 289 -12.52 2.84 -9.98
N HIS A 290 -12.89 3.47 -8.88
CA HIS A 290 -12.49 4.85 -8.60
C HIS A 290 -10.96 4.96 -8.38
N ARG A 291 -10.35 3.95 -7.74
CA ARG A 291 -8.89 3.82 -7.62
C ARG A 291 -8.23 3.56 -8.98
N GLN A 292 -8.82 2.71 -9.83
CA GLN A 292 -8.36 2.55 -11.21
C GLN A 292 -8.40 3.88 -11.98
N CYS A 293 -9.50 4.63 -11.90
CA CYS A 293 -9.61 5.94 -12.52
C CYS A 293 -8.50 6.89 -12.05
N LEU A 294 -8.20 6.92 -10.74
CA LEU A 294 -7.12 7.75 -10.19
C LEU A 294 -5.75 7.35 -10.74
N GLU A 295 -5.48 6.05 -10.89
CA GLU A 295 -4.21 5.54 -11.41
C GLU A 295 -4.11 5.58 -12.94
N SER A 296 -5.21 5.95 -13.62
CA SER A 296 -5.27 5.99 -15.08
C SER A 296 -4.25 6.90 -15.74
N ASP A 297 -3.94 6.62 -17.00
CA ASP A 297 -3.07 7.46 -17.82
C ASP A 297 -3.68 8.85 -18.10
N LEU A 298 -5.01 8.93 -18.23
CA LEU A 298 -5.73 10.20 -18.42
C LEU A 298 -5.56 11.12 -17.21
N VAL A 299 -5.65 10.56 -15.99
CA VAL A 299 -5.38 11.31 -14.77
C VAL A 299 -3.88 11.58 -14.63
N SER A 300 -3.03 10.56 -14.81
CA SER A 300 -1.59 10.65 -14.64
C SER A 300 -0.94 11.75 -15.48
N CYS A 301 -1.43 12.00 -16.70
CA CYS A 301 -0.89 13.04 -17.58
C CYS A 301 -1.36 14.46 -17.25
N GLN A 302 -2.39 14.62 -16.39
CA GLN A 302 -2.93 15.93 -16.01
C GLN A 302 -2.87 16.23 -14.51
N LEU A 303 -2.60 15.25 -13.65
CA LEU A 303 -2.66 15.39 -12.18
C LEU A 303 -1.72 16.48 -11.65
N ASN A 304 -0.58 16.70 -12.32
CA ASN A 304 0.33 17.80 -11.99
C ASN A 304 -0.35 19.18 -12.03
N GLN A 305 -1.33 19.37 -12.92
CA GLN A 305 -2.08 20.63 -13.04
C GLN A 305 -3.06 20.84 -11.87
N TRP A 306 -3.64 19.77 -11.33
CA TRP A 306 -4.44 19.87 -10.11
C TRP A 306 -3.54 20.14 -8.90
N ILE A 307 -2.36 19.52 -8.86
CA ILE A 307 -1.35 19.80 -7.85
C ILE A 307 -0.93 21.27 -7.89
N ASP A 308 -0.83 21.88 -9.08
CA ASP A 308 -0.55 23.31 -9.22
C ASP A 308 -1.60 24.21 -8.57
N LEU A 309 -2.89 23.82 -8.63
CA LEU A 309 -3.99 24.55 -8.00
C LEU A 309 -3.97 24.46 -6.48
N ILE A 310 -3.69 23.27 -5.94
CA ILE A 310 -3.84 23.00 -4.50
C ILE A 310 -2.55 23.26 -3.73
N PHE A 311 -1.40 22.87 -4.27
CA PHE A 311 -0.09 22.93 -3.60
C PHE A 311 0.96 23.74 -4.36
N GLY A 312 0.74 24.05 -5.65
CA GLY A 312 1.74 24.67 -6.50
C GLY A 312 1.51 26.14 -6.81
N TYR A 313 2.02 26.58 -7.96
CA TYR A 313 2.11 28.01 -8.28
C TYR A 313 0.77 28.70 -8.53
N LYS A 314 -0.29 27.95 -8.86
CA LYS A 314 -1.65 28.47 -9.08
C LYS A 314 -2.48 28.59 -7.79
N GLN A 315 -1.89 28.30 -6.63
CA GLN A 315 -2.59 28.45 -5.33
C GLN A 315 -2.79 29.93 -4.94
N ARG A 316 -1.86 30.81 -5.34
CA ARG A 316 -1.86 32.25 -4.98
C ARG A 316 -1.38 33.13 -6.14
N GLY A 317 -1.57 34.44 -6.00
CA GLY A 317 -1.06 35.43 -6.94
C GLY A 317 -1.83 35.50 -8.27
N PRO A 318 -1.26 36.12 -9.32
CA PRO A 318 -1.94 36.33 -10.60
C PRO A 318 -2.41 35.03 -11.27
N GLU A 319 -1.66 33.94 -11.11
CA GLU A 319 -1.99 32.63 -11.68
C GLU A 319 -3.20 31.99 -11.01
N ALA A 320 -3.41 32.25 -9.71
CA ALA A 320 -4.63 31.86 -9.02
C ALA A 320 -5.83 32.65 -9.56
N VAL A 321 -5.69 33.95 -9.83
CA VAL A 321 -6.75 34.77 -10.43
C VAL A 321 -7.10 34.26 -11.83
N ARG A 322 -6.09 34.04 -12.67
CA ARG A 322 -6.25 33.49 -14.03
C ARG A 322 -6.97 32.14 -14.05
N SER A 323 -6.71 31.32 -13.05
CA SER A 323 -7.31 29.98 -12.89
C SER A 323 -8.64 30.00 -12.12
N THR A 324 -9.14 31.18 -11.69
CA THR A 324 -10.35 31.32 -10.86
C THR A 324 -10.22 30.54 -9.55
N ASN A 325 -9.07 30.61 -8.87
CA ASN A 325 -8.69 29.75 -7.73
C ASN A 325 -8.33 30.55 -6.46
N VAL A 326 -9.02 31.67 -6.23
CA VAL A 326 -8.77 32.53 -5.05
C VAL A 326 -9.86 32.30 -3.99
N PHE A 327 -9.46 31.83 -2.81
CA PHE A 327 -10.32 31.60 -1.66
C PHE A 327 -10.32 32.81 -0.73
N TYR A 328 -11.20 32.79 0.27
CA TYR A 328 -11.24 33.84 1.29
C TYR A 328 -9.88 34.01 1.99
N TYR A 329 -9.44 35.24 2.21
CA TYR A 329 -8.06 35.54 2.61
C TYR A 329 -7.61 34.86 3.91
N LEU A 330 -8.50 34.70 4.90
CA LEU A 330 -8.20 34.02 6.18
C LEU A 330 -7.88 32.53 6.04
N THR A 331 -8.19 31.91 4.91
CA THR A 331 -7.83 30.50 4.65
C THR A 331 -6.33 30.33 4.40
N TYR A 332 -5.63 31.42 4.06
CA TYR A 332 -4.22 31.40 3.67
C TYR A 332 -3.29 31.67 4.85
N GLU A 333 -2.27 30.83 4.98
CA GLU A 333 -1.14 31.09 5.89
C GLU A 333 -0.51 32.46 5.63
N GLY A 334 -0.21 33.18 6.73
CA GLY A 334 0.43 34.48 6.73
C GLY A 334 -0.48 35.66 6.38
N ALA A 335 -1.78 35.43 6.14
CA ALA A 335 -2.71 36.51 5.79
C ALA A 335 -2.98 37.48 6.94
N VAL A 336 -3.00 36.99 8.18
CA VAL A 336 -3.20 37.80 9.39
C VAL A 336 -2.18 37.39 10.45
N ASN A 337 -1.53 38.38 11.08
CA ASN A 337 -0.69 38.15 12.23
C ASN A 337 -1.53 38.22 13.52
N LEU A 338 -1.97 37.07 14.03
CA LEU A 338 -2.80 36.95 15.24
C LEU A 338 -2.15 37.55 16.49
N GLU A 339 -0.81 37.64 16.54
CA GLU A 339 -0.08 38.19 17.69
C GLU A 339 -0.06 39.72 17.69
N ALA A 340 -0.26 40.34 16.53
CA ALA A 340 -0.34 41.79 16.39
C ALA A 340 -1.74 42.35 16.72
N ILE A 341 -2.73 41.49 16.94
CA ILE A 341 -4.11 41.91 17.24
C ILE A 341 -4.23 42.13 18.75
N GLU A 342 -4.35 43.39 19.14
CA GLU A 342 -4.47 43.80 20.56
C GLU A 342 -5.84 43.44 21.16
N ASN A 343 -6.92 43.50 20.36
CA ASN A 343 -8.27 43.20 20.84
C ASN A 343 -8.49 41.67 20.95
N PRO A 344 -8.73 41.12 22.16
CA PRO A 344 -8.90 39.69 22.37
C PRO A 344 -10.17 39.11 21.71
N GLU A 345 -11.25 39.90 21.60
CA GLU A 345 -12.49 39.45 20.97
C GLU A 345 -12.32 39.31 19.46
N THR A 346 -11.72 40.31 18.82
CA THR A 346 -11.40 40.28 17.38
C THR A 346 -10.46 39.12 17.07
N ARG A 347 -9.43 38.91 17.90
CA ARG A 347 -8.51 37.78 17.77
C ARG A 347 -9.25 36.45 17.86
N LYS A 348 -10.11 36.27 18.87
CA LYS A 348 -10.89 35.03 19.05
C LYS A 348 -11.82 34.77 17.87
N SER A 349 -12.50 35.81 17.37
CA SER A 349 -13.37 35.71 16.20
C SER A 349 -12.62 35.26 14.94
N ILE A 350 -11.44 35.84 14.68
CA ILE A 350 -10.60 35.43 13.55
C ILE A 350 -10.08 33.99 13.73
N GLU A 351 -9.67 33.62 14.95
CA GLU A 351 -9.25 32.24 15.23
C GLU A 351 -10.38 31.22 15.01
N GLU A 352 -11.61 31.53 15.43
CA GLU A 352 -12.78 30.70 15.18
C GLU A 352 -13.11 30.61 13.68
N GLN A 353 -12.98 31.71 12.94
CA GLN A 353 -13.20 31.72 11.50
C GLN A 353 -12.16 30.85 10.76
N ILE A 354 -10.88 30.95 11.13
CA ILE A 354 -9.80 30.10 10.58
C ILE A 354 -10.05 28.62 10.89
N LEU A 355 -10.56 28.31 12.09
CA LEU A 355 -10.86 26.94 12.46
C LEU A 355 -11.99 26.36 11.62
N HIS A 356 -13.13 27.06 11.50
CA HIS A 356 -14.35 26.46 10.94
C HIS A 356 -14.53 26.60 9.43
N PHE A 357 -13.91 27.60 8.79
CA PHE A 357 -14.16 27.94 7.38
C PHE A 357 -13.06 27.44 6.42
N GLY A 358 -12.21 26.53 6.90
CA GLY A 358 -11.22 25.83 6.11
C GLY A 358 -9.85 26.52 6.05
N GLN A 359 -8.82 25.70 5.87
CA GLN A 359 -7.42 26.15 5.84
C GLN A 359 -6.78 25.65 4.56
N THR A 360 -6.16 26.52 3.76
CA THR A 360 -5.45 26.14 2.54
C THR A 360 -4.12 25.44 2.88
N PRO A 361 -3.70 24.38 2.14
CA PRO A 361 -2.44 23.69 2.43
C PRO A 361 -1.24 24.61 2.21
N VAL A 362 -0.07 24.27 2.77
CA VAL A 362 1.15 25.03 2.44
C VAL A 362 1.44 24.90 0.94
N GLN A 363 1.75 26.03 0.30
CA GLN A 363 2.26 26.03 -1.06
C GLN A 363 3.67 25.42 -1.08
N LEU A 364 3.83 24.29 -1.75
CA LEU A 364 5.05 23.49 -1.80
C LEU A 364 6.05 23.98 -2.87
N MET A 365 5.55 24.59 -3.95
CA MET A 365 6.36 25.07 -5.08
C MET A 365 5.77 26.31 -5.73
N THR A 366 6.64 27.10 -6.36
CA THR A 366 6.29 28.32 -7.11
C THR A 366 6.47 28.16 -8.61
N ASP A 367 7.09 27.07 -9.04
CA ASP A 367 7.22 26.69 -10.45
C ASP A 367 6.14 25.66 -10.82
N PRO A 368 5.81 25.50 -12.12
CA PRO A 368 4.89 24.47 -12.57
C PRO A 368 5.33 23.06 -12.16
N HIS A 369 4.39 22.27 -11.65
CA HIS A 369 4.68 20.90 -11.26
C HIS A 369 5.02 20.04 -12.49
N PRO A 370 6.14 19.31 -12.49
CA PRO A 370 6.51 18.44 -13.61
C PRO A 370 5.43 17.37 -13.90
N PRO A 371 5.13 17.04 -15.17
CA PRO A 371 4.19 15.99 -15.50
C PRO A 371 4.77 14.59 -15.21
N ARG A 372 3.88 13.60 -14.97
CA ARG A 372 4.26 12.19 -14.82
C ARG A 372 4.71 11.61 -16.16
N HIS A 373 5.71 10.72 -16.20
CA HIS A 373 6.11 10.11 -17.46
C HIS A 373 5.06 9.13 -17.98
N SER A 374 4.97 9.03 -19.31
CA SER A 374 4.14 8.01 -19.96
C SER A 374 4.73 6.63 -19.73
N VAL A 375 3.88 5.60 -19.64
CA VAL A 375 4.35 4.21 -19.55
C VAL A 375 5.19 3.82 -20.76
N MET A 376 4.84 4.32 -21.95
CA MET A 376 5.60 4.07 -23.19
C MET A 376 7.03 4.58 -23.12
N THR A 377 7.27 5.67 -22.37
CA THR A 377 8.63 6.17 -22.12
C THR A 377 9.41 5.24 -21.19
N ILE A 378 8.74 4.53 -20.27
CA ILE A 378 9.34 3.68 -19.25
C ILE A 378 9.56 2.25 -19.77
N SER A 379 8.62 1.71 -20.54
CA SER A 379 8.68 0.36 -21.13
C SER A 379 8.36 0.43 -22.63
N PRO A 380 9.28 0.94 -23.45
CA PRO A 380 9.05 1.14 -24.88
C PRO A 380 8.79 -0.15 -25.66
N LEU A 381 9.22 -1.30 -25.12
CA LEU A 381 9.05 -2.63 -25.72
C LEU A 381 7.83 -3.41 -25.19
N MET A 382 6.90 -2.76 -24.47
CA MET A 382 5.71 -3.42 -23.89
C MET A 382 4.87 -4.23 -24.89
N PHE A 383 4.81 -3.78 -26.15
CA PHE A 383 4.05 -4.44 -27.23
C PHE A 383 4.91 -5.27 -28.16
N GLN A 384 6.20 -5.42 -27.88
CA GLN A 384 7.01 -6.33 -28.67
C GLN A 384 6.57 -7.77 -28.36
N PRO A 385 6.34 -8.62 -29.38
CA PRO A 385 6.05 -10.03 -29.13
C PRO A 385 7.21 -10.62 -28.32
N SER A 386 6.88 -11.22 -27.17
CA SER A 386 7.87 -11.95 -26.37
C SER A 386 8.43 -13.06 -27.24
N ARG A 387 9.75 -13.06 -27.45
CA ARG A 387 10.46 -14.22 -27.98
C ARG A 387 10.41 -15.28 -26.87
N ASP A 388 9.57 -16.29 -27.06
CA ASP A 388 9.29 -17.44 -26.19
C ASP A 388 9.01 -17.10 -24.70
N ASP A 389 7.82 -17.47 -24.21
CA ASP A 389 7.48 -17.28 -22.80
C ASP A 389 8.45 -18.00 -21.86
N LEU A 390 8.97 -19.17 -22.27
CA LEU A 390 9.96 -19.93 -21.52
C LEU A 390 11.37 -19.39 -21.77
N CYS A 391 11.98 -18.79 -20.74
CA CYS A 391 13.34 -18.26 -20.81
C CYS A 391 14.41 -19.32 -20.52
N MET A 392 14.18 -20.16 -19.51
CA MET A 392 15.19 -21.11 -19.04
C MET A 392 14.53 -22.27 -18.27
N LEU A 393 15.12 -23.46 -18.41
CA LEU A 393 14.88 -24.61 -17.52
C LEU A 393 16.22 -25.02 -16.90
N MET A 394 16.28 -25.08 -15.58
CA MET A 394 17.48 -25.37 -14.80
C MET A 394 17.23 -26.60 -13.93
N LYS A 395 17.92 -27.71 -14.16
CA LYS A 395 17.71 -28.96 -13.42
C LYS A 395 18.81 -29.24 -12.40
N PHE A 396 18.44 -29.57 -11.16
CA PHE A 396 19.38 -30.00 -10.13
C PHE A 396 19.71 -31.49 -10.22
N ILE A 397 20.94 -31.86 -9.84
CA ILE A 397 21.40 -33.26 -9.83
C ILE A 397 20.64 -34.10 -8.78
N SER A 398 20.16 -33.48 -7.70
CA SER A 398 19.44 -34.19 -6.63
C SER A 398 18.14 -34.83 -7.09
N ASN A 399 17.52 -34.33 -8.16
CA ASN A 399 16.16 -34.68 -8.60
C ASN A 399 15.11 -34.63 -7.47
N SER A 400 15.41 -33.91 -6.38
CA SER A 400 14.49 -33.71 -5.25
C SER A 400 13.65 -32.47 -5.53
N ALA A 401 12.33 -32.57 -5.28
CA ALA A 401 11.37 -31.50 -5.54
C ALA A 401 11.82 -30.15 -4.96
N VAL A 402 11.74 -29.08 -5.76
CA VAL A 402 12.05 -27.73 -5.31
C VAL A 402 10.83 -27.14 -4.61
N VAL A 403 10.86 -27.08 -3.28
CA VAL A 403 9.71 -26.73 -2.43
C VAL A 403 9.67 -25.26 -2.03
N HIS A 404 10.79 -24.52 -2.15
CA HIS A 404 10.82 -23.09 -1.87
C HIS A 404 11.74 -22.35 -2.83
N LEU A 405 11.28 -21.17 -3.27
CA LEU A 405 12.04 -20.24 -4.09
C LEU A 405 11.92 -18.84 -3.48
N SER A 406 13.05 -18.15 -3.38
CA SER A 406 13.10 -16.76 -2.97
C SER A 406 13.89 -15.92 -3.96
N ALA A 407 13.19 -15.01 -4.64
CA ALA A 407 13.75 -14.18 -5.72
C ALA A 407 14.25 -12.83 -5.21
N ASN A 408 15.44 -12.81 -4.60
CA ASN A 408 16.07 -11.59 -4.10
C ASN A 408 16.86 -10.87 -5.21
N THR A 409 16.11 -10.29 -6.15
CA THR A 409 16.65 -9.73 -7.40
C THR A 409 16.68 -8.19 -7.44
N PHE A 410 16.86 -7.55 -6.28
CA PHE A 410 16.98 -6.09 -6.19
C PHE A 410 18.25 -5.58 -6.89
N PRO A 411 18.16 -4.59 -7.80
CA PRO A 411 19.33 -4.04 -8.49
C PRO A 411 20.37 -3.40 -7.56
N GLN A 412 19.98 -3.00 -6.36
CA GLN A 412 20.85 -2.40 -5.35
C GLN A 412 21.67 -3.44 -4.56
N LEU A 413 21.39 -4.74 -4.72
CA LEU A 413 22.18 -5.80 -4.10
C LEU A 413 23.49 -5.98 -4.88
N VAL A 414 24.59 -6.15 -4.16
CA VAL A 414 25.90 -6.42 -4.76
C VAL A 414 25.88 -7.74 -5.55
N ASN A 415 25.25 -8.77 -4.97
CA ASN A 415 25.07 -10.09 -5.57
C ASN A 415 23.60 -10.51 -5.46
N PRO A 416 22.74 -10.14 -6.42
CA PRO A 416 21.36 -10.60 -6.43
C PRO A 416 21.32 -12.12 -6.67
N THR A 417 20.48 -12.83 -5.92
CA THR A 417 20.43 -14.29 -5.92
C THR A 417 19.00 -14.81 -5.82
N VAL A 418 18.77 -15.99 -6.40
CA VAL A 418 17.56 -16.78 -6.19
C VAL A 418 17.93 -17.98 -5.32
N ILE A 419 17.42 -17.99 -4.09
CA ILE A 419 17.58 -19.14 -3.20
C ILE A 419 16.55 -20.19 -3.57
N SER A 420 16.99 -21.44 -3.77
CA SER A 420 16.11 -22.58 -3.99
C SER A 420 16.36 -23.64 -2.92
N VAL A 421 15.30 -24.12 -2.28
CA VAL A 421 15.37 -25.20 -1.27
C VAL A 421 14.63 -26.42 -1.80
N ALA A 422 15.29 -27.57 -1.76
CA ALA A 422 14.71 -28.86 -2.13
C ALA A 422 14.08 -29.56 -0.92
N GLN A 423 13.17 -30.49 -1.18
CA GLN A 423 12.43 -31.24 -0.15
C GLN A 423 13.36 -32.02 0.80
N ASN A 424 14.54 -32.43 0.33
CA ASN A 424 15.57 -33.06 1.14
C ASN A 424 16.45 -32.06 1.91
N LEU A 425 15.99 -30.82 2.13
CA LEU A 425 16.64 -29.75 2.90
C LEU A 425 18.01 -29.28 2.36
N VAL A 426 18.36 -29.67 1.13
CA VAL A 426 19.50 -29.10 0.39
C VAL A 426 19.06 -27.79 -0.25
N PHE A 427 19.90 -26.76 -0.17
CA PHE A 427 19.61 -25.46 -0.79
C PHE A 427 20.74 -24.96 -1.69
N ALA A 428 20.36 -24.08 -2.62
CA ALA A 428 21.24 -23.45 -3.61
C ALA A 428 21.13 -21.93 -3.54
N MET A 429 22.24 -21.24 -3.80
CA MET A 429 22.29 -19.81 -4.06
C MET A 429 22.56 -19.56 -5.55
N ASN A 430 21.50 -19.52 -6.36
CA ASN A 430 21.63 -19.31 -7.80
C ASN A 430 21.85 -17.82 -8.10
N ARG A 431 22.84 -17.47 -8.91
CA ARG A 431 23.17 -16.08 -9.21
C ARG A 431 22.18 -15.50 -10.22
N TRP A 432 21.65 -14.32 -9.92
CA TRP A 432 20.78 -13.57 -10.83
C TRP A 432 21.62 -12.63 -11.71
N ASN A 433 21.38 -12.64 -13.02
CA ASN A 433 22.09 -11.81 -13.98
C ASN A 433 21.29 -10.54 -14.33
N PRO A 434 21.70 -9.34 -13.87
CA PRO A 434 20.99 -8.08 -14.15
C PRO A 434 21.20 -7.57 -15.59
N ALA A 435 22.17 -8.12 -16.33
CA ALA A 435 22.55 -7.65 -17.67
C ALA A 435 21.57 -8.11 -18.75
N THR A 436 21.06 -9.34 -18.66
CA THR A 436 19.95 -9.84 -19.50
C THR A 436 18.70 -8.97 -19.35
N THR A 437 18.59 -8.30 -18.21
CA THR A 437 17.49 -7.39 -17.86
C THR A 437 17.65 -5.98 -18.45
N GLN A 438 18.87 -5.57 -18.83
CA GLN A 438 19.15 -4.25 -19.43
C GLN A 438 19.19 -4.27 -20.97
N GLN A 439 19.49 -5.41 -21.62
CA GLN A 439 19.48 -5.49 -23.09
C GLN A 439 18.08 -5.25 -23.69
N ASN A 440 17.00 -5.55 -22.95
CA ASN A 440 15.63 -5.18 -23.33
C ASN A 440 15.28 -3.70 -23.03
N ASN A 441 16.21 -2.89 -22.51
CA ASN A 441 16.00 -1.48 -22.16
C ASN A 441 16.96 -0.52 -22.90
N ALA A 442 17.77 -1.00 -23.85
CA ALA A 442 18.68 -0.12 -24.59
C ALA A 442 17.90 0.75 -25.60
N THR A 443 17.60 1.99 -25.20
CA THR A 443 17.47 3.10 -26.13
C THR A 443 18.77 3.23 -26.94
N PRO A 444 18.75 3.39 -28.28
CA PRO A 444 19.95 3.76 -29.00
C PRO A 444 20.36 5.16 -28.52
N ARG A 445 21.49 5.24 -27.81
CA ARG A 445 22.11 6.53 -27.50
C ARG A 445 22.55 7.16 -28.82
N ILE A 446 21.81 8.15 -29.29
CA ILE A 446 22.26 9.00 -30.39
C ILE A 446 23.44 9.83 -29.87
N GLY A 447 24.62 9.60 -30.45
CA GLY A 447 25.78 10.47 -30.29
C GLY A 447 26.81 10.03 -29.25
N GLN A 448 27.49 8.92 -29.48
CA GLN A 448 28.89 8.72 -29.06
C GLN A 448 29.47 7.54 -29.85
N SER A 449 30.30 7.85 -30.84
CA SER A 449 31.15 6.87 -31.51
C SER A 449 32.22 6.39 -30.52
N LEU A 450 32.07 5.18 -29.99
CA LEU A 450 33.15 4.49 -29.29
C LEU A 450 33.95 3.64 -30.30
N PRO A 451 35.28 3.53 -30.16
CA PRO A 451 36.11 2.82 -31.11
C PRO A 451 35.88 1.32 -31.01
N VAL A 452 35.75 0.68 -32.17
CA VAL A 452 35.67 -0.78 -32.31
C VAL A 452 37.09 -1.33 -32.15
N ASP A 453 37.45 -1.76 -30.94
CA ASP A 453 38.58 -2.66 -30.76
C ASP A 453 38.19 -4.05 -31.28
N LYS A 454 38.60 -4.32 -32.52
CA LYS A 454 38.67 -5.66 -33.08
C LYS A 454 39.83 -6.39 -32.39
N ASN A 455 39.57 -7.10 -31.29
CA ASN A 455 40.34 -8.28 -30.85
C ASN A 455 39.79 -8.83 -29.53
N SER A 456 38.69 -9.58 -29.60
CA SER A 456 38.37 -10.63 -28.62
C SER A 456 37.42 -11.66 -29.24
N GLU A 457 38.00 -12.59 -29.99
CA GLU A 457 37.33 -13.83 -30.37
C GLU A 457 37.17 -14.72 -29.12
N SER A 458 36.11 -14.47 -28.35
CA SER A 458 35.52 -15.46 -27.44
C SER A 458 34.00 -15.36 -27.56
N ALA A 459 33.46 -16.25 -28.37
CA ALA A 459 32.07 -16.29 -28.81
C ALA A 459 31.05 -16.48 -27.68
N ASN A 460 29.94 -15.74 -27.76
CA ASN A 460 28.56 -16.08 -27.37
C ASN A 460 28.34 -17.13 -26.26
N THR A 461 28.30 -16.69 -25.00
CA THR A 461 27.39 -17.29 -24.02
C THR A 461 26.10 -16.47 -24.03
N ASN A 462 24.97 -17.09 -24.41
CA ASN A 462 23.65 -16.49 -24.19
C ASN A 462 23.53 -16.17 -22.69
N ASP A 463 23.48 -14.90 -22.31
CA ASP A 463 23.38 -14.48 -20.90
C ASP A 463 21.99 -14.84 -20.34
N LEU A 464 21.81 -16.08 -19.89
CA LEU A 464 20.58 -16.52 -19.24
C LEU A 464 20.34 -15.74 -17.93
N PRO A 465 19.06 -15.51 -17.54
CA PRO A 465 18.73 -14.70 -16.37
C PRO A 465 19.20 -15.31 -15.04
N LEU A 466 19.39 -16.63 -15.01
CA LEU A 466 19.79 -17.38 -13.83
C LEU A 466 21.03 -18.23 -14.12
N THR A 467 21.99 -18.19 -13.21
CA THR A 467 23.17 -19.06 -13.22
C THR A 467 23.12 -20.01 -12.02
N VAL A 468 23.26 -21.31 -12.28
CA VAL A 468 23.22 -22.37 -11.26
C VAL A 468 24.32 -22.11 -10.21
N ASP A 469 24.02 -22.38 -8.94
CA ASP A 469 25.03 -22.44 -7.89
C ASP A 469 26.15 -23.43 -8.25
N PRO A 470 27.44 -23.02 -8.31
CA PRO A 470 28.56 -23.91 -8.59
C PRO A 470 28.63 -25.15 -7.68
N LEU A 471 28.14 -25.08 -6.44
CA LEU A 471 28.10 -26.23 -5.54
C LEU A 471 27.12 -27.33 -5.98
N LEU A 472 26.19 -26.99 -6.88
CA LEU A 472 25.20 -27.91 -7.46
C LEU A 472 25.37 -28.11 -8.96
N ALA A 473 26.20 -27.27 -9.61
CA ALA A 473 26.58 -27.38 -11.01
C ALA A 473 27.77 -28.36 -11.16
N VAL A 474 27.44 -29.62 -11.44
CA VAL A 474 28.38 -30.66 -11.90
C VAL A 474 29.42 -31.11 -10.85
N GLY A 475 29.06 -32.13 -10.10
CA GLY A 475 30.02 -32.96 -9.37
C GLY A 475 30.55 -34.09 -10.24
N ASN A 476 31.86 -34.30 -10.27
CA ASN A 476 32.44 -35.56 -10.75
C ASN A 476 31.87 -36.71 -9.87
N PRO A 477 31.25 -37.77 -10.42
CA PRO A 477 30.62 -38.84 -9.62
C PRO A 477 31.58 -39.55 -8.64
N SER A 478 32.89 -39.36 -8.79
CA SER A 478 33.92 -39.85 -7.87
C SER A 478 34.14 -38.98 -6.61
N HIS A 479 33.72 -37.71 -6.62
CA HIS A 479 33.76 -36.80 -5.46
C HIS A 479 32.46 -35.98 -5.40
N PRO A 480 31.50 -36.34 -4.53
CA PRO A 480 30.28 -35.54 -4.39
C PRO A 480 30.64 -34.13 -3.92
N PRO A 481 30.17 -33.07 -4.62
CA PRO A 481 30.48 -31.70 -4.25
C PRO A 481 29.87 -31.38 -2.87
N PRO A 482 30.50 -30.51 -2.07
CA PRO A 482 29.96 -30.11 -0.79
C PRO A 482 28.59 -29.44 -1.01
N LYS A 483 27.57 -29.97 -0.33
CA LYS A 483 26.19 -29.47 -0.40
C LYS A 483 25.88 -28.65 0.84
N ARG A 484 25.17 -27.53 0.67
CA ARG A 484 24.60 -26.78 1.79
C ARG A 484 23.30 -27.46 2.23
N HIS A 485 23.17 -27.73 3.53
CA HIS A 485 22.02 -28.44 4.12
C HIS A 485 21.50 -27.67 5.33
N LEU A 486 20.19 -27.68 5.58
CA LEU A 486 19.56 -26.94 6.68
C LEU A 486 19.63 -27.66 8.05
N GLY A 487 20.61 -28.55 8.23
CA GLY A 487 20.80 -29.29 9.49
C GLY A 487 19.89 -30.52 9.66
N ASP A 488 19.21 -30.62 10.80
CA ASP A 488 18.43 -31.80 11.20
C ASP A 488 17.18 -32.03 10.32
N ALA A 489 16.66 -33.25 10.35
CA ALA A 489 15.40 -33.59 9.68
C ALA A 489 14.20 -32.92 10.35
N PHE A 490 13.17 -32.61 9.56
CA PHE A 490 11.91 -32.06 10.06
C PHE A 490 11.02 -33.15 10.67
N ASP A 491 10.06 -32.72 11.50
CA ASP A 491 9.05 -33.59 12.13
C ASP A 491 8.23 -34.34 11.07
N GLN A 492 7.98 -35.63 11.30
CA GLN A 492 7.29 -36.52 10.38
C GLN A 492 5.81 -36.19 10.18
N ARG A 493 5.20 -35.48 11.13
CA ARG A 493 3.81 -34.99 11.04
C ARG A 493 3.66 -33.88 10.01
N LEU A 494 4.75 -33.21 9.64
CA LEU A 494 4.74 -32.02 8.79
C LEU A 494 4.97 -32.38 7.32
N GLN A 495 4.16 -31.78 6.44
CA GLN A 495 4.46 -31.75 5.01
C GLN A 495 5.33 -30.54 4.69
N ILE A 496 6.49 -30.76 4.07
CA ILE A 496 7.41 -29.69 3.71
C ILE A 496 6.82 -28.89 2.55
N THR A 497 6.52 -27.62 2.80
CA THR A 497 5.96 -26.67 1.84
C THR A 497 6.84 -25.43 1.72
N SER A 498 6.46 -24.53 0.81
CA SER A 498 7.14 -23.24 0.67
C SER A 498 7.06 -22.36 1.92
N PHE A 499 6.09 -22.60 2.81
CA PHE A 499 5.88 -21.80 4.02
C PHE A 499 6.80 -22.19 5.17
N ASN A 500 7.59 -23.27 5.05
CA ASN A 500 8.56 -23.65 6.07
C ASN A 500 9.86 -22.83 6.03
N PHE A 501 10.00 -21.95 5.04
CA PHE A 501 11.23 -21.23 4.77
C PHE A 501 10.95 -19.76 4.50
N VAL A 502 11.82 -18.91 5.05
CA VAL A 502 11.87 -17.47 4.81
C VAL A 502 13.32 -17.08 4.57
N THR A 503 13.58 -16.12 3.69
CA THR A 503 14.94 -15.59 3.48
C THR A 503 14.99 -14.09 3.81
N SER A 504 16.18 -13.63 4.22
CA SER A 504 16.47 -12.20 4.28
C SER A 504 16.54 -11.61 2.88
N VAL A 505 16.21 -10.32 2.74
CA VAL A 505 16.18 -9.62 1.44
C VAL A 505 17.55 -9.60 0.74
N ASP A 506 18.63 -9.63 1.52
CA ASP A 506 20.01 -9.69 1.03
C ASP A 506 20.55 -11.11 0.84
N SER A 507 19.69 -12.14 0.99
CA SER A 507 20.05 -13.56 0.82
C SER A 507 21.14 -14.09 1.74
N LYS A 508 21.45 -13.39 2.84
CA LYS A 508 22.49 -13.80 3.80
C LYS A 508 21.98 -14.80 4.84
N SER A 509 20.69 -14.77 5.15
CA SER A 509 20.10 -15.65 6.15
C SER A 509 18.87 -16.37 5.62
N ILE A 510 18.77 -17.65 5.95
CA ILE A 510 17.61 -18.51 5.72
C ILE A 510 17.03 -18.86 7.09
N ILE A 511 15.74 -18.63 7.26
CA ILE A 511 14.98 -18.99 8.46
C ILE A 511 14.14 -20.22 8.09
N ALA A 512 14.33 -21.30 8.83
CA ALA A 512 13.64 -22.58 8.59
C ALA A 512 12.90 -23.04 9.85
N CYS A 513 11.71 -23.60 9.67
CA CYS A 513 10.92 -24.21 10.73
C CYS A 513 10.53 -25.66 10.41
N GLY A 514 9.96 -26.36 11.39
CA GLY A 514 9.53 -27.76 11.27
C GLY A 514 10.41 -28.73 12.06
N TYR A 515 11.30 -28.25 12.93
CA TYR A 515 12.18 -29.10 13.73
C TYR A 515 11.41 -29.75 14.89
N PRO A 516 11.72 -31.03 15.24
CA PRO A 516 11.05 -31.74 16.35
C PRO A 516 11.26 -31.13 17.74
N ASP A 517 12.24 -30.23 17.90
CA ASP A 517 12.53 -29.51 19.14
C ASP A 517 11.71 -28.22 19.33
N TYR A 518 10.67 -28.04 18.50
CA TYR A 518 9.78 -26.87 18.49
C TYR A 518 10.46 -25.55 18.14
N SER A 519 11.72 -25.60 17.70
CA SER A 519 12.46 -24.43 17.29
C SER A 519 12.21 -24.07 15.83
N PHE A 520 12.46 -22.80 15.52
CA PHE A 520 12.90 -22.42 14.19
C PHE A 520 14.32 -21.90 14.26
N ARG A 521 15.06 -22.01 13.16
CA ARG A 521 16.51 -21.74 13.12
C ARG A 521 16.83 -20.67 12.10
N VAL A 522 17.73 -19.77 12.47
CA VAL A 522 18.34 -18.78 11.58
C VAL A 522 19.68 -19.34 11.12
N ILE A 523 19.81 -19.55 9.81
CA ILE A 523 20.95 -20.22 9.18
C ILE A 523 21.64 -19.24 8.25
N ASP A 524 22.97 -19.20 8.31
CA ASP A 524 23.79 -18.45 7.37
C ASP A 524 23.76 -19.10 5.98
N ALA A 525 23.35 -18.36 4.96
CA ALA A 525 23.17 -18.90 3.61
C ALA A 525 24.50 -19.29 2.95
N GLU A 526 25.59 -18.59 3.25
CA GLU A 526 26.89 -18.84 2.61
C GLU A 526 27.59 -20.07 3.21
N SER A 527 27.67 -20.14 4.54
CA SER A 527 28.36 -21.20 5.28
C SER A 527 27.48 -22.38 5.68
N ALA A 528 26.15 -22.27 5.54
CA ALA A 528 25.17 -23.25 6.02
C ALA A 528 25.25 -23.55 7.53
N THR A 529 25.75 -22.59 8.33
CA THR A 529 25.85 -22.73 9.79
C THR A 529 24.64 -22.13 10.49
N VAL A 530 24.19 -22.78 11.58
CA VAL A 530 23.10 -22.26 12.40
C VAL A 530 23.63 -21.09 13.25
N LYS A 531 23.14 -19.88 12.99
CA LYS A 531 23.47 -18.66 13.74
C LYS A 531 22.68 -18.58 15.06
N GLN A 532 21.44 -19.01 15.03
CA GLN A 532 20.52 -18.89 16.17
C GLN A 532 19.46 -19.98 16.11
N VAL A 533 19.12 -20.52 17.28
CA VAL A 533 17.98 -21.41 17.50
C VAL A 533 16.98 -20.66 18.37
N VAL A 534 15.74 -20.56 17.93
CA VAL A 534 14.71 -19.75 18.57
C VAL A 534 13.58 -20.64 19.07
N TYR A 535 13.27 -20.53 20.36
CA TYR A 535 12.21 -21.25 21.05
C TYR A 535 11.12 -20.26 21.47
N GLY A 536 9.87 -20.72 21.47
CA GLY A 536 8.72 -19.90 21.89
C GLY A 536 7.37 -20.59 21.76
N HIS A 537 7.28 -21.62 20.93
CA HIS A 537 6.09 -22.44 20.75
C HIS A 537 6.07 -23.67 21.68
N GLY A 538 4.87 -24.17 21.95
CA GLY A 538 4.62 -25.39 22.73
C GLY A 538 4.58 -26.68 21.92
N ASP A 539 4.58 -26.58 20.59
CA ASP A 539 4.71 -27.71 19.65
C ASP A 539 5.42 -27.23 18.37
N VAL A 540 5.55 -28.10 17.36
CA VAL A 540 6.31 -27.85 16.13
C VAL A 540 5.74 -26.67 15.36
N VAL A 541 6.66 -25.79 14.96
CA VAL A 541 6.38 -24.65 14.10
C VAL A 541 6.08 -25.14 12.68
N THR A 542 4.84 -24.94 12.23
CA THR A 542 4.29 -25.46 10.98
C THR A 542 4.55 -24.57 9.77
N CYS A 543 4.60 -23.25 9.97
CA CYS A 543 4.79 -22.28 8.90
C CYS A 543 5.44 -20.97 9.40
N LEU A 544 6.05 -20.24 8.47
CA LEU A 544 6.72 -18.95 8.66
C LEU A 544 6.25 -17.96 7.60
N ALA A 545 6.22 -16.69 7.97
CA ALA A 545 5.98 -15.59 7.05
C ALA A 545 6.87 -14.39 7.40
N ARG A 546 7.26 -13.63 6.37
CA ARG A 546 8.06 -12.41 6.51
C ARG A 546 7.26 -11.20 6.08
N SER A 547 7.37 -10.10 6.83
CA SER A 547 6.82 -8.82 6.40
C SER A 547 7.61 -8.21 5.24
N GLU A 548 6.99 -7.32 4.48
CA GLU A 548 7.73 -6.48 3.54
C GLU A 548 8.74 -5.62 4.29
N SER A 549 9.88 -5.34 3.66
CA SER A 549 10.89 -4.46 4.23
C SER A 549 11.72 -3.79 3.14
N ALA A 550 12.25 -2.62 3.46
CA ALA A 550 13.26 -1.97 2.64
C ALA A 550 14.59 -2.75 2.72
N LEU A 551 15.43 -2.58 1.70
CA LEU A 551 16.79 -3.13 1.73
C LEU A 551 17.52 -2.66 2.99
N TYR A 552 18.12 -3.61 3.71
CA TYR A 552 18.88 -3.37 4.93
C TYR A 552 18.08 -2.88 6.14
N ALA A 553 16.75 -2.88 6.09
CA ALA A 553 15.91 -2.56 7.24
C ALA A 553 15.44 -3.81 7.98
N ASP A 554 15.22 -3.67 9.28
CA ASP A 554 14.60 -4.68 10.13
C ASP A 554 13.21 -5.07 9.62
N PHE A 555 12.76 -6.27 9.95
CA PHE A 555 11.47 -6.78 9.50
C PHE A 555 10.84 -7.74 10.50
N TYR A 556 9.55 -8.01 10.35
CA TYR A 556 8.86 -8.99 11.18
C TYR A 556 8.91 -10.38 10.55
N VAL A 557 9.04 -11.38 11.43
CA VAL A 557 8.86 -12.79 11.10
C VAL A 557 7.72 -13.30 11.97
N ALA A 558 6.72 -13.93 11.39
CA ALA A 558 5.68 -14.63 12.14
C ALA A 558 5.87 -16.13 12.00
N SER A 559 5.68 -16.85 13.11
CA SER A 559 5.71 -18.32 13.17
C SER A 559 4.38 -18.86 13.65
N GLY A 560 3.86 -19.88 12.98
CA GLY A 560 2.65 -20.61 13.35
C GLY A 560 3.01 -22.02 13.77
N SER A 561 2.20 -22.63 14.64
CA SER A 561 2.51 -23.93 15.24
C SER A 561 1.28 -24.83 15.35
N PHE A 562 1.52 -26.12 15.60
CA PHE A 562 0.51 -27.08 16.03
C PHE A 562 -0.13 -26.72 17.39
N ASP A 563 0.51 -25.84 18.18
CA ASP A 563 -0.04 -25.34 19.45
C ASP A 563 -1.18 -24.30 19.30
N CYS A 564 -1.68 -24.09 18.08
CA CYS A 564 -2.73 -23.14 17.73
C CYS A 564 -2.37 -21.66 17.96
N THR A 565 -1.09 -21.32 18.17
CA THR A 565 -0.64 -19.94 18.36
C THR A 565 0.16 -19.44 17.17
N VAL A 566 0.14 -18.12 16.99
CA VAL A 566 1.08 -17.43 16.10
C VAL A 566 1.94 -16.49 16.93
N VAL A 567 3.25 -16.55 16.76
CA VAL A 567 4.18 -15.67 17.48
C VAL A 567 4.85 -14.73 16.48
N LEU A 568 4.84 -13.44 16.80
CA LEU A 568 5.49 -12.41 16.01
C LEU A 568 6.86 -12.07 16.59
N TRP A 569 7.88 -12.08 15.73
CA TRP A 569 9.28 -11.84 16.07
C TRP A 569 9.82 -10.64 15.33
N HIS A 570 10.80 -9.97 15.93
CA HIS A 570 11.53 -8.87 15.30
C HIS A 570 12.89 -9.37 14.79
N PHE A 571 13.12 -9.33 13.49
CA PHE A 571 14.40 -9.70 12.89
C PHE A 571 15.26 -8.46 12.68
N ASN A 572 16.45 -8.45 13.29
CA ASN A 572 17.42 -7.38 13.16
C ASN A 572 18.33 -7.65 11.95
N GLN A 573 18.25 -6.78 10.95
CA GLN A 573 18.96 -6.94 9.69
C GLN A 573 20.47 -6.65 9.83
N HIS A 574 20.90 -5.92 10.84
CA HIS A 574 22.32 -5.66 11.09
C HIS A 574 23.00 -6.85 11.76
N THR A 575 22.37 -7.44 12.79
CA THR A 575 22.92 -8.60 13.50
C THR A 575 22.60 -9.93 12.81
N GLN A 576 21.66 -9.94 11.85
CA GLN A 576 21.18 -11.14 11.15
C GLN A 576 20.60 -12.19 12.12
N GLN A 577 19.88 -11.73 13.14
CA GLN A 577 19.33 -12.54 14.23
C GLN A 577 17.94 -12.03 14.65
N ILE A 578 17.15 -12.90 15.28
CA ILE A 578 15.94 -12.51 15.99
C ILE A 578 16.35 -11.73 17.25
N ALA A 579 15.79 -10.54 17.36
CA ALA A 579 16.05 -9.60 18.43
C ALA A 579 15.43 -10.04 19.77
N GLY A 580 16.05 -9.60 20.86
CA GLY A 580 15.46 -9.63 22.19
C GLY A 580 14.49 -8.46 22.42
N GLU A 581 14.02 -8.33 23.66
CA GLU A 581 13.00 -7.37 24.09
C GLU A 581 13.36 -5.92 23.74
N TYR A 582 14.64 -5.54 23.87
CA TYR A 582 15.12 -4.18 23.63
C TYR A 582 15.93 -4.03 22.34
N ASN A 583 15.97 -5.08 21.51
CA ASN A 583 16.74 -5.13 20.27
C ASN A 583 18.23 -4.76 20.47
N GLN A 584 18.83 -5.27 21.55
CA GLN A 584 20.26 -5.09 21.83
C GLN A 584 21.08 -6.32 21.44
N PRO A 585 22.33 -6.14 20.96
CA PRO A 585 23.21 -7.27 20.67
C PRO A 585 23.46 -8.13 21.90
N GLY A 586 23.32 -9.45 21.76
CA GLY A 586 23.58 -10.42 22.83
C GLY A 586 22.37 -10.76 23.71
N GLU A 587 21.22 -10.13 23.50
CA GLU A 587 19.98 -10.54 24.15
C GLU A 587 19.47 -11.89 23.60
N ALA A 588 18.80 -12.65 24.46
CA ALA A 588 18.05 -13.82 24.02
C ALA A 588 16.86 -13.39 23.14
N PRO A 589 16.49 -14.17 22.10
CA PRO A 589 15.36 -13.84 21.25
C PRO A 589 14.07 -13.79 22.08
N ALA A 590 13.29 -12.74 21.90
CA ALA A 590 12.04 -12.55 22.63
C ALA A 590 10.86 -12.36 21.65
N PRO A 591 9.69 -12.95 21.94
CA PRO A 591 8.50 -12.71 21.14
C PRO A 591 8.07 -11.25 21.31
N ARG A 592 7.74 -10.59 20.19
CA ARG A 592 7.17 -9.24 20.20
C ARG A 592 5.70 -9.26 20.60
N ALA A 593 4.96 -10.22 20.06
CA ALA A 593 3.56 -10.45 20.36
C ALA A 593 3.23 -11.93 20.21
N ILE A 594 2.33 -12.44 21.04
CA ILE A 594 1.77 -13.78 20.94
C ILE A 594 0.30 -13.60 20.55
N LEU A 595 -0.06 -14.11 19.37
CA LEU A 595 -1.38 -13.99 18.78
C LEU A 595 -2.15 -15.27 19.08
N THR A 596 -3.24 -15.11 19.84
CA THR A 596 -4.10 -16.22 20.29
C THR A 596 -5.49 -16.10 19.68
N GLY A 597 -6.23 -17.21 19.66
CA GLY A 597 -7.64 -17.27 19.27
C GLY A 597 -8.00 -18.38 18.28
N HIS A 598 -7.02 -19.07 17.70
CA HIS A 598 -7.28 -20.25 16.88
C HIS A 598 -7.54 -21.46 17.78
N ASP A 599 -8.47 -22.31 17.36
CA ASP A 599 -8.80 -23.58 18.02
C ASP A 599 -8.16 -24.79 17.30
N SER A 600 -7.44 -24.54 16.20
CA SER A 600 -6.80 -25.56 15.38
C SER A 600 -5.40 -25.12 14.95
N GLU A 601 -4.61 -26.09 14.49
CA GLU A 601 -3.24 -25.90 14.05
C GLU A 601 -3.11 -24.89 12.93
N ILE A 602 -2.05 -24.08 13.00
CA ILE A 602 -1.81 -23.01 12.03
C ILE A 602 -1.23 -23.61 10.75
N THR A 603 -1.81 -23.26 9.60
CA THR A 603 -1.42 -23.81 8.29
C THR A 603 -0.78 -22.77 7.39
N ALA A 604 -1.16 -21.49 7.50
CA ALA A 604 -0.63 -20.41 6.68
C ALA A 604 -0.62 -19.07 7.43
N ILE A 605 0.34 -18.20 7.10
CA ILE A 605 0.47 -16.87 7.68
C ILE A 605 0.85 -15.87 6.59
N ALA A 606 0.34 -14.64 6.70
CA ALA A 606 0.83 -13.47 5.99
C ALA A 606 1.04 -12.31 6.98
N VAL A 607 2.11 -11.54 6.80
CA VAL A 607 2.43 -10.39 7.66
C VAL A 607 2.60 -9.16 6.78
N SER A 608 1.93 -8.06 7.12
CA SER A 608 2.20 -6.75 6.49
C SER A 608 2.67 -5.75 7.53
N ALA A 609 3.94 -5.35 7.44
CA ALA A 609 4.49 -4.28 8.28
C ALA A 609 4.01 -2.88 7.84
N GLU A 610 3.51 -2.77 6.61
CA GLU A 610 2.91 -1.55 6.11
C GLU A 610 1.57 -1.27 6.81
N HIS A 611 0.69 -2.27 6.84
CA HIS A 611 -0.63 -2.17 7.49
C HIS A 611 -0.61 -2.45 8.99
N GLY A 612 0.48 -3.00 9.53
CA GLY A 612 0.54 -3.40 10.93
C GLY A 612 -0.35 -4.61 11.23
N LEU A 613 -0.53 -5.51 10.25
CA LEU A 613 -1.43 -6.66 10.31
C LEU A 613 -0.69 -7.99 10.24
N VAL A 614 -1.22 -8.98 10.95
CA VAL A 614 -0.86 -10.39 10.83
C VAL A 614 -2.13 -11.17 10.54
N VAL A 615 -2.15 -11.92 9.44
CA VAL A 615 -3.28 -12.76 9.04
C VAL A 615 -2.84 -14.21 9.13
N SER A 616 -3.59 -15.02 9.85
CA SER A 616 -3.25 -16.42 10.14
C SER A 616 -4.41 -17.33 9.82
N GLY A 617 -4.13 -18.44 9.16
CA GLY A 617 -5.12 -19.44 8.78
C GLY A 617 -4.84 -20.77 9.46
N ALA A 618 -5.90 -21.47 9.79
CA ALA A 618 -5.83 -22.75 10.48
C ALA A 618 -6.42 -23.90 9.66
N GLN A 619 -6.18 -25.12 10.15
CA GLN A 619 -6.61 -26.37 9.53
C GLN A 619 -8.14 -26.53 9.47
N ASP A 620 -8.86 -25.89 10.38
CA ASP A 620 -10.32 -25.83 10.40
C ASP A 620 -10.91 -24.80 9.41
N GLY A 621 -10.06 -24.11 8.64
CA GLY A 621 -10.47 -23.07 7.69
C GLY A 621 -10.78 -21.72 8.34
N THR A 622 -10.58 -21.56 9.66
CA THR A 622 -10.69 -20.26 10.31
C THR A 622 -9.50 -19.38 9.94
N VAL A 623 -9.76 -18.12 9.60
CA VAL A 623 -8.72 -17.12 9.35
C VAL A 623 -8.88 -15.96 10.32
N LEU A 624 -7.84 -15.68 11.11
CA LEU A 624 -7.84 -14.57 12.06
C LEU A 624 -6.95 -13.44 11.58
N MET A 625 -7.39 -12.22 11.84
CA MET A 625 -6.62 -11.00 11.59
C MET A 625 -6.28 -10.34 12.92
N HIS A 626 -5.00 -10.17 13.20
CA HIS A 626 -4.48 -9.50 14.38
C HIS A 626 -3.68 -8.25 14.02
N THR A 627 -3.57 -7.33 14.97
CA THR A 627 -2.56 -6.26 14.90
C THR A 627 -1.17 -6.83 15.17
N THR A 628 -0.13 -6.12 14.73
CA THR A 628 1.27 -6.41 15.11
C THR A 628 1.57 -6.24 16.61
N ASN A 629 0.60 -5.77 17.41
CA ASN A 629 0.69 -5.66 18.86
C ASN A 629 0.01 -6.81 19.60
N GLY A 630 -0.76 -7.67 18.92
CA GLY A 630 -1.44 -8.81 19.52
C GLY A 630 -2.96 -8.75 19.53
N ASP A 631 -3.57 -7.62 19.18
CA ASP A 631 -5.02 -7.45 19.28
C ASP A 631 -5.74 -8.20 18.15
N LEU A 632 -6.69 -9.06 18.51
CA LEU A 632 -7.55 -9.71 17.53
C LEU A 632 -8.54 -8.69 16.95
N LEU A 633 -8.45 -8.44 15.64
CA LEU A 633 -9.33 -7.53 14.93
C LEU A 633 -10.58 -8.24 14.41
N ARG A 634 -10.39 -9.38 13.73
CA ARG A 634 -11.46 -10.07 12.98
C ARG A 634 -11.24 -11.58 12.93
N SER A 635 -12.35 -12.30 12.79
CA SER A 635 -12.40 -13.71 12.39
C SER A 635 -13.14 -13.82 11.05
N LEU A 636 -12.51 -14.45 10.07
CA LEU A 636 -13.00 -14.67 8.72
C LEU A 636 -13.26 -16.16 8.52
N VAL A 637 -14.48 -16.50 8.13
CA VAL A 637 -14.89 -17.87 7.82
C VAL A 637 -15.71 -17.85 6.53
N CYS A 638 -15.32 -18.65 5.53
CA CYS A 638 -16.09 -18.78 4.29
C CYS A 638 -17.24 -19.79 4.47
N LEU A 639 -18.39 -19.32 4.95
CA LEU A 639 -19.56 -20.18 5.19
C LEU A 639 -20.08 -20.89 3.91
N GLU A 640 -19.81 -20.33 2.73
CA GLU A 640 -20.20 -20.91 1.44
C GLU A 640 -19.50 -22.25 1.15
N LEU A 641 -18.31 -22.49 1.73
CA LEU A 641 -17.57 -23.73 1.53
C LEU A 641 -18.11 -24.88 2.39
N ASN A 642 -19.04 -24.59 3.31
CA ASN A 642 -19.75 -25.58 4.09
C ASN A 642 -21.24 -25.18 4.25
N PRO A 643 -22.01 -25.18 3.14
CA PRO A 643 -23.33 -24.55 3.08
C PRO A 643 -24.43 -25.27 3.89
N ASN A 644 -24.09 -26.25 4.75
CA ASN A 644 -25.02 -26.96 5.63
C ASN A 644 -24.38 -27.43 6.96
N HIS A 645 -23.18 -26.96 7.32
CA HIS A 645 -22.38 -27.52 8.42
C HIS A 645 -22.18 -29.05 8.34
N LYS A 646 -22.22 -29.61 7.13
CA LYS A 646 -22.10 -31.05 6.88
C LYS A 646 -20.70 -31.33 6.35
N GLY A 647 -19.76 -31.54 7.27
CA GLY A 647 -18.39 -31.94 6.98
C GLY A 647 -17.36 -30.91 7.46
N PRO A 648 -16.07 -31.31 7.50
CA PRO A 648 -14.98 -30.42 7.87
C PRO A 648 -14.79 -29.34 6.79
N MET A 649 -14.51 -28.13 7.25
CA MET A 649 -14.09 -27.03 6.37
C MET A 649 -12.74 -27.36 5.73
N PRO A 650 -12.49 -26.96 4.46
CA PRO A 650 -11.18 -27.06 3.87
C PRO A 650 -10.18 -26.13 4.61
N PRO A 651 -8.93 -26.56 4.84
CA PRO A 651 -7.94 -25.80 5.59
C PRO A 651 -7.54 -24.51 4.85
N ALA A 652 -7.17 -23.45 5.57
CA ALA A 652 -6.62 -22.24 4.96
C ALA A 652 -5.15 -22.49 4.56
N SER A 653 -4.91 -22.95 3.33
CA SER A 653 -3.62 -23.49 2.91
C SER A 653 -2.62 -22.44 2.42
N ASN A 654 -3.09 -21.29 1.98
CA ASN A 654 -2.24 -20.16 1.58
C ASN A 654 -2.97 -18.84 1.82
N ILE A 655 -2.25 -17.85 2.33
CA ILE A 655 -2.77 -16.50 2.59
C ILE A 655 -1.86 -15.51 1.90
N LEU A 656 -2.47 -14.63 1.11
CA LEU A 656 -1.82 -13.59 0.35
C LEU A 656 -2.38 -12.24 0.78
N LEU A 657 -1.51 -11.35 1.24
CA LEU A 657 -1.89 -9.99 1.67
C LEU A 657 -1.32 -8.96 0.69
N SER A 658 -2.21 -8.27 -0.01
CA SER A 658 -1.86 -7.20 -0.94
C SER A 658 -1.51 -5.90 -0.20
N ARG A 659 -0.68 -5.08 -0.83
CA ARG A 659 -0.35 -3.73 -0.35
C ARG A 659 -1.54 -2.78 -0.35
N ASP A 660 -2.61 -3.12 -1.08
CA ASP A 660 -3.85 -2.34 -1.09
C ASP A 660 -4.85 -2.80 -0.02
N GLY A 661 -4.47 -3.72 0.88
CA GLY A 661 -5.34 -4.20 1.96
C GLY A 661 -6.36 -5.26 1.52
N PHE A 662 -6.06 -5.99 0.46
CA PHE A 662 -6.83 -7.18 0.06
C PHE A 662 -6.17 -8.45 0.60
N VAL A 663 -6.99 -9.34 1.16
CA VAL A 663 -6.57 -10.66 1.66
C VAL A 663 -7.13 -11.72 0.72
N ALA A 664 -6.29 -12.46 0.01
CA ALA A 664 -6.69 -13.66 -0.70
C ALA A 664 -6.34 -14.90 0.10
N VAL A 665 -7.31 -15.79 0.29
CA VAL A 665 -7.15 -17.06 0.98
C VAL A 665 -7.42 -18.18 -0.03
N LEU A 666 -6.48 -19.12 -0.10
CA LEU A 666 -6.69 -20.41 -0.74
C LEU A 666 -7.16 -21.40 0.33
N TYR A 667 -8.36 -21.94 0.13
CA TYR A 667 -8.91 -22.98 0.97
C TYR A 667 -8.70 -24.35 0.31
N GLY A 668 -8.05 -25.25 1.03
CA GLY A 668 -7.60 -26.55 0.55
C GLY A 668 -6.61 -26.38 -0.59
N GLN A 669 -6.99 -26.78 -1.80
CA GLN A 669 -6.19 -26.58 -3.00
C GLN A 669 -7.07 -26.16 -4.19
N GLU A 670 -8.32 -25.78 -3.94
CA GLU A 670 -9.33 -25.64 -4.99
C GLU A 670 -10.07 -24.30 -4.93
N TYR A 671 -10.21 -23.67 -3.77
CA TYR A 671 -11.11 -22.53 -3.59
C TYR A 671 -10.35 -21.26 -3.25
N PHE A 672 -10.43 -20.24 -4.11
CA PHE A 672 -9.96 -18.90 -3.80
C PHE A 672 -11.08 -18.00 -3.31
N VAL A 673 -10.82 -17.30 -2.21
CA VAL A 673 -11.71 -16.29 -1.66
C VAL A 673 -10.90 -15.03 -1.35
N ALA A 674 -11.37 -13.89 -1.84
CA ALA A 674 -10.78 -12.59 -1.59
C ALA A 674 -11.64 -11.83 -0.58
N TYR A 675 -10.99 -11.25 0.41
CA TYR A 675 -11.56 -10.43 1.47
C TYR A 675 -10.93 -9.05 1.47
N THR A 676 -11.69 -8.05 1.92
CA THR A 676 -11.12 -6.78 2.38
C THR A 676 -10.51 -6.97 3.77
N THR A 677 -9.61 -6.06 4.20
CA THR A 677 -9.10 -6.03 5.59
C THR A 677 -10.18 -5.83 6.65
N THR A 678 -11.37 -5.38 6.26
CA THR A 678 -12.54 -5.23 7.14
C THR A 678 -13.38 -6.50 7.25
N GLY A 679 -13.09 -7.52 6.43
CA GLY A 679 -13.70 -8.84 6.47
C GLY A 679 -14.84 -9.06 5.49
N ASN A 680 -15.11 -8.13 4.58
CA ASN A 680 -16.09 -8.33 3.52
C ASN A 680 -15.50 -9.25 2.44
N GLN A 681 -16.25 -10.30 2.09
CA GLN A 681 -15.92 -11.17 0.97
C GLN A 681 -16.25 -10.48 -0.35
N LEU A 682 -15.26 -10.33 -1.23
CA LEU A 682 -15.39 -9.63 -2.51
C LEU A 682 -16.04 -10.48 -3.60
N ASN A 683 -15.77 -11.79 -3.60
CA ASN A 683 -16.29 -12.72 -4.58
C ASN A 683 -17.31 -13.67 -3.96
N ARG A 684 -18.59 -13.47 -4.24
CA ARG A 684 -19.67 -14.41 -3.91
C ARG A 684 -20.34 -14.89 -5.20
N PRO A 685 -20.33 -16.21 -5.49
CA PRO A 685 -19.76 -17.31 -4.70
C PRO A 685 -18.22 -17.37 -4.76
N ALA A 686 -17.61 -18.12 -3.83
CA ALA A 686 -16.19 -18.47 -3.83
C ALA A 686 -15.72 -19.03 -5.20
N HIS A 687 -14.52 -18.66 -5.65
CA HIS A 687 -13.99 -19.08 -6.94
C HIS A 687 -13.38 -20.48 -6.84
N LYS A 688 -14.00 -21.47 -7.50
CA LYS A 688 -13.45 -22.82 -7.62
C LYS A 688 -12.51 -22.90 -8.83
N SER A 689 -11.24 -23.19 -8.59
CA SER A 689 -10.24 -23.49 -9.60
C SER A 689 -10.52 -24.82 -10.30
N THR A 690 -10.16 -24.91 -11.58
CA THR A 690 -10.26 -26.14 -12.37
C THR A 690 -9.17 -27.15 -12.04
N ASP A 691 -7.97 -26.65 -11.73
CA ASP A 691 -6.80 -27.44 -11.38
C ASP A 691 -6.48 -27.23 -9.89
N LYS A 692 -5.94 -28.26 -9.22
CA LYS A 692 -5.44 -28.12 -7.84
C LYS A 692 -4.24 -27.19 -7.79
N ILE A 693 -4.32 -26.18 -6.95
CA ILE A 693 -3.29 -25.18 -6.71
C ILE A 693 -2.43 -25.62 -5.54
N LEU A 694 -1.12 -25.69 -5.75
CA LEU A 694 -0.15 -26.11 -4.73
C LEU A 694 0.58 -24.92 -4.10
N CYS A 695 0.74 -23.83 -4.86
CA CYS A 695 1.41 -22.63 -4.39
C CYS A 695 0.84 -21.39 -5.09
N ALA A 696 0.94 -20.25 -4.41
CA ALA A 696 0.54 -18.97 -4.95
C ALA A 696 1.40 -17.85 -4.36
N THR A 697 1.62 -16.80 -5.13
CA THR A 697 2.34 -15.60 -4.71
C THR A 697 1.72 -14.36 -5.35
N LEU A 698 1.93 -13.18 -4.75
CA LEU A 698 1.45 -11.92 -5.31
C LEU A 698 2.53 -11.25 -6.18
N SER A 699 2.07 -10.61 -7.23
CA SER A 699 2.79 -9.53 -7.90
C SER A 699 3.07 -8.39 -6.91
N ARG A 700 4.09 -7.58 -7.19
CA ARG A 700 4.55 -6.53 -6.26
C ARG A 700 3.55 -5.38 -6.10
N ASP A 701 2.76 -5.11 -7.14
CA ASP A 701 1.64 -4.17 -7.09
C ASP A 701 0.43 -4.75 -6.33
N GLY A 702 0.38 -6.07 -6.15
CA GLY A 702 -0.71 -6.74 -5.44
C GLY A 702 -1.98 -6.89 -6.27
N GLU A 703 -1.95 -6.59 -7.58
CA GLU A 703 -3.12 -6.70 -8.46
C GLU A 703 -3.31 -8.14 -9.00
N TYR A 704 -2.21 -8.88 -9.14
CA TYR A 704 -2.16 -10.20 -9.76
C TYR A 704 -1.66 -11.28 -8.80
N ILE A 705 -2.33 -12.43 -8.81
CA ILE A 705 -1.90 -13.66 -8.17
C ILE A 705 -1.24 -14.54 -9.23
N VAL A 706 -0.04 -15.03 -8.95
CA VAL A 706 0.62 -16.08 -9.74
C VAL A 706 0.44 -17.40 -9.01
N VAL A 707 -0.16 -18.38 -9.67
CA VAL A 707 -0.48 -19.70 -9.09
C VAL A 707 0.29 -20.81 -9.81
N GLY A 708 0.74 -21.81 -9.05
CA GLY A 708 1.32 -23.04 -9.56
C GLY A 708 0.42 -24.24 -9.24
N THR A 709 0.20 -25.10 -10.23
CA THR A 709 -0.75 -26.22 -10.11
C THR A 709 -0.06 -27.59 -10.10
N GLU A 710 -0.81 -28.60 -9.63
CA GLU A 710 -0.42 -30.02 -9.67
C GLU A 710 -0.15 -30.51 -11.11
N ASN A 711 -0.87 -29.96 -12.09
CA ASN A 711 -0.72 -30.30 -13.50
C ASN A 711 0.50 -29.63 -14.17
N GLY A 712 1.38 -28.96 -13.41
CA GLY A 712 2.59 -28.34 -13.95
C GLY A 712 2.34 -27.05 -14.72
N LYS A 713 1.20 -26.38 -14.51
CA LYS A 713 0.88 -25.10 -15.12
C LYS A 713 1.14 -23.96 -14.15
N ILE A 714 1.62 -22.85 -14.69
CA ILE A 714 1.66 -21.56 -14.00
C ILE A 714 0.62 -20.67 -14.64
N SER A 715 -0.17 -20.00 -13.82
CA SER A 715 -1.23 -19.11 -14.30
C SER A 715 -1.27 -17.79 -13.54
N ILE A 716 -1.77 -16.75 -14.22
CA ILE A 716 -1.93 -15.40 -13.69
C ILE A 716 -3.42 -15.12 -13.53
N ILE A 717 -3.82 -14.78 -12.30
CA ILE A 717 -5.19 -14.48 -11.91
C ILE A 717 -5.26 -13.04 -11.42
N ARG A 718 -6.29 -12.28 -11.78
CA ARG A 718 -6.53 -10.95 -11.19
C ARG A 718 -7.10 -11.09 -9.79
N LEU A 719 -6.54 -10.41 -8.79
CA LEU A 719 -6.95 -10.53 -7.39
C LEU A 719 -8.42 -10.11 -7.14
N SER A 720 -8.83 -8.96 -7.68
CA SER A 720 -10.16 -8.38 -7.38
C SER A 720 -11.34 -9.17 -7.94
N SER A 721 -11.19 -9.77 -9.12
CA SER A 721 -12.24 -10.55 -9.78
C SER A 721 -12.01 -12.06 -9.74
N LEU A 722 -10.82 -12.49 -9.31
CA LEU A 722 -10.32 -13.87 -9.44
C LEU A 722 -10.44 -14.42 -10.87
N GLN A 723 -10.40 -13.53 -11.86
CA GLN A 723 -10.45 -13.93 -13.27
C GLN A 723 -9.07 -14.42 -13.72
N MET A 724 -9.05 -15.61 -14.32
CA MET A 724 -7.88 -16.14 -15.02
C MET A 724 -7.54 -15.27 -16.23
N LEU A 725 -6.32 -14.74 -16.29
CA LEU A 725 -5.84 -13.85 -17.35
C LEU A 725 -4.94 -14.56 -18.35
N TYR A 726 -4.01 -15.37 -17.86
CA TYR A 726 -3.03 -16.07 -18.69
C TYR A 726 -2.59 -17.38 -18.04
N THR A 727 -2.27 -18.37 -18.87
CA THR A 727 -1.69 -19.64 -18.43
C THR A 727 -0.50 -19.95 -19.32
N PHE A 728 0.67 -20.15 -18.70
CA PHE A 728 1.90 -20.49 -19.38
C PHE A 728 1.88 -21.93 -19.91
N GLN A 729 2.82 -22.24 -20.79
CA GLN A 729 2.99 -23.60 -21.30
C GLN A 729 3.19 -24.61 -20.16
N GLN A 730 2.49 -25.73 -20.25
CA GLN A 730 2.56 -26.80 -19.26
C GLN A 730 3.98 -27.38 -19.19
N THR A 731 4.48 -27.53 -17.96
CA THR A 731 5.78 -28.13 -17.67
C THR A 731 5.68 -29.64 -17.46
N ASP A 732 6.81 -30.30 -17.24
CA ASP A 732 6.89 -31.77 -17.13
C ASP A 732 6.38 -32.35 -15.81
N SER A 733 6.20 -31.52 -14.78
CA SER A 733 5.89 -31.96 -13.42
C SER A 733 5.21 -30.86 -12.60
N ALA A 734 4.64 -31.21 -11.45
CA ALA A 734 3.89 -30.28 -10.60
C ALA A 734 4.73 -29.08 -10.13
N ILE A 735 4.10 -27.91 -10.03
CA ILE A 735 4.74 -26.69 -9.52
C ILE A 735 4.54 -26.60 -8.00
N ARG A 736 5.61 -26.81 -7.23
CA ARG A 736 5.58 -26.85 -5.76
C ARG A 736 5.81 -25.49 -5.11
N CYS A 737 6.47 -24.57 -5.79
CA CYS A 737 6.61 -23.18 -5.35
C CYS A 737 6.72 -22.22 -6.52
N VAL A 738 6.36 -20.95 -6.29
CA VAL A 738 6.46 -19.87 -7.27
C VAL A 738 7.07 -18.63 -6.63
N ALA A 739 7.89 -17.90 -7.38
CA ALA A 739 8.45 -16.62 -6.97
C ALA A 739 8.45 -15.63 -8.15
N VAL A 740 8.23 -14.35 -7.87
CA VAL A 740 8.28 -13.29 -8.87
C VAL A 740 9.51 -12.43 -8.64
N SER A 741 10.24 -12.14 -9.71
CA SER A 741 11.39 -11.23 -9.68
C SER A 741 10.99 -9.80 -9.28
N ASN A 742 11.89 -9.06 -8.63
CA ASN A 742 11.62 -7.71 -8.11
C ASN A 742 11.24 -6.68 -9.21
N ASN A 743 11.71 -6.88 -10.44
CA ASN A 743 11.36 -6.05 -11.59
C ASN A 743 10.04 -6.44 -12.27
N GLN A 744 9.33 -7.47 -11.76
CA GLN A 744 8.06 -7.95 -12.30
C GLN A 744 8.13 -8.40 -13.76
N ARG A 745 9.30 -8.91 -14.21
CA ARG A 745 9.51 -9.38 -15.60
C ARG A 745 9.68 -10.89 -15.74
N TYR A 746 9.97 -11.57 -14.64
CA TYR A 746 10.18 -13.01 -14.63
C TYR A 746 9.42 -13.69 -13.50
N ILE A 747 8.83 -14.83 -13.82
CA ILE A 747 8.22 -15.77 -12.88
C ILE A 747 9.12 -17.01 -12.81
N LEU A 748 9.46 -17.42 -11.60
CA LEU A 748 10.23 -18.63 -11.31
C LEU A 748 9.28 -19.67 -10.73
N GLY A 749 9.31 -20.89 -11.26
CA GLY A 749 8.57 -22.03 -10.74
C GLY A 749 9.53 -23.14 -10.30
N GLY A 750 9.33 -23.69 -9.10
CA GLY A 750 10.05 -24.85 -8.59
C GLY A 750 9.25 -26.11 -8.86
N LEU A 751 9.86 -27.06 -9.55
CA LEU A 751 9.20 -28.27 -10.03
C LEU A 751 9.44 -29.45 -9.08
N GLU A 752 8.49 -30.37 -9.08
CA GLU A 752 8.62 -31.67 -8.39
C GLU A 752 9.75 -32.53 -8.96
N SER A 753 10.10 -32.36 -10.25
CA SER A 753 11.25 -33.03 -10.88
C SER A 753 12.63 -32.58 -10.37
N GLY A 754 12.68 -31.58 -9.49
CA GLY A 754 13.93 -30.96 -9.04
C GLY A 754 14.51 -29.93 -10.00
N ALA A 755 13.68 -29.39 -10.89
CA ALA A 755 14.03 -28.30 -11.78
C ALA A 755 13.45 -26.95 -11.32
N VAL A 756 14.03 -25.87 -11.82
CA VAL A 756 13.51 -24.50 -11.74
C VAL A 756 13.26 -24.02 -13.17
N VAL A 757 12.04 -23.57 -13.43
CA VAL A 757 11.64 -22.96 -14.70
C VAL A 757 11.56 -21.45 -14.55
N VAL A 758 11.96 -20.72 -15.59
CA VAL A 758 11.88 -19.26 -15.64
C VAL A 758 11.04 -18.84 -16.84
N PHE A 759 9.94 -18.15 -16.59
CA PHE A 759 9.08 -17.56 -17.62
C PHE A 759 9.23 -16.04 -17.66
N ASN A 760 9.11 -15.46 -18.86
CA ASN A 760 8.97 -14.02 -19.05
C ASN A 760 7.51 -13.61 -18.79
N VAL A 761 7.31 -12.48 -18.12
CA VAL A 761 5.98 -11.92 -17.89
C VAL A 761 6.03 -10.41 -18.10
N ASP A 762 4.95 -9.86 -18.65
CA ASP A 762 4.71 -8.43 -18.67
C ASP A 762 3.33 -8.14 -18.08
N PHE A 763 3.29 -7.84 -16.78
CA PHE A 763 2.04 -7.54 -16.10
C PHE A 763 1.31 -6.31 -16.69
N ASN A 764 2.05 -5.39 -17.33
CA ASN A 764 1.43 -4.23 -17.95
C ASN A 764 0.49 -4.61 -19.10
N LYS A 765 0.71 -5.75 -19.78
CA LYS A 765 -0.20 -6.26 -20.81
C LYS A 765 -1.60 -6.55 -20.25
N TYR A 766 -1.69 -6.92 -18.97
CA TYR A 766 -2.94 -7.28 -18.31
C TYR A 766 -3.59 -6.11 -17.57
N HIS A 767 -2.87 -4.99 -17.43
CA HIS A 767 -3.42 -3.80 -16.82
C HIS A 767 -4.55 -3.24 -17.69
N TYR A 768 -5.64 -2.81 -17.06
CA TYR A 768 -6.95 -2.65 -17.71
C TYR A 768 -6.91 -1.65 -18.89
N GLU A 769 -6.07 -0.62 -18.80
CA GLU A 769 -5.89 0.39 -19.84
C GLU A 769 -5.35 -0.20 -21.14
N TYR A 770 -4.36 -1.09 -21.03
CA TYR A 770 -3.66 -1.63 -22.19
C TYR A 770 -4.51 -2.63 -22.95
N LYS A 771 -5.21 -3.48 -22.20
CA LYS A 771 -6.13 -4.46 -22.80
C LYS A 771 -7.24 -3.80 -23.61
N LYS A 772 -7.80 -2.69 -23.14
CA LYS A 772 -8.85 -1.95 -23.87
C LYS A 772 -8.30 -1.10 -25.01
N ARG A 773 -7.17 -0.41 -24.81
CA ARG A 773 -6.65 0.57 -25.77
C ARG A 773 -5.82 -0.05 -26.91
N TYR A 774 -5.18 -1.19 -26.63
CA TYR A 774 -4.25 -1.82 -27.57
C TYR A 774 -4.55 -3.31 -27.83
N GLY A 775 -5.60 -3.88 -27.23
CA GLY A 775 -5.96 -5.30 -27.43
C GLY A 775 -6.43 -5.68 -28.83
N HIS A 776 -6.46 -4.72 -29.77
CA HIS A 776 -6.76 -4.92 -31.19
C HIS A 776 -5.51 -4.87 -32.10
N LEU A 777 -4.32 -4.64 -31.52
CA LEU A 777 -3.03 -4.76 -32.19
C LEU A 777 -2.41 -6.12 -31.88
#